data_AF-A0A1Z5YY42-F1
#
_entry.id   AF-A0A1Z5YY42-F1
#
_cell.length_a   1.000
_cell.length_b   1.000
_cell.length_c   1.000
_cell.angle_alpha   90.00
_cell.angle_beta   90.00
_cell.angle_gamma   90.00
#
_symmetry.space_group_name_H-M   'P 1'
#
loop_
_entity.id
_entity.type
_entity.pdbx_description
1 polymer ?
#
loop_
_entity_poly.entity_id
_entity_poly.type
_entity_poly.pdbx_seq_one_letter_code
_entity_poly.pdbx_strand_id
1 'polypeptide(L)'
;MAIIYNTNYTHNPNSYLTLAVERAARAILGDDQVVVADNHDLGELAAKGEHQTLICLDAQRINVPLLQRMRPAFKTMILWTFEDPFMKDFNAANAGLFDYVFTNDPSCADAYGHKGHYLPLAASPSLHDRKIKTLEELDYDIFFAGTMWPNRVETLRHVIAAFPQARLKLICPGNEYLPPLPSDLAELAIQRPVSHEAFVDFANASAVTLTMFRDYASHGDTSQATAPGPRFYELGLAGTAQVIEAPEAMDSKYFDDVKGIALARHVGGVIAAIDGFLNNPSLRRRAAQAAKKSVQEKHLYEHRLRTMIDITGADFGRRPAPAPVDTKRRLRVLMCTHSTKYEAAWGGVEVYQETLCNLLGREVDFYYWLRRGNHCRLLTADGEEVERFDVPEVGWTDAMCDGPEEMAFSNVISHYNMDVVHFQHLGHHALSLPIIAKACGAGVVFSAHDFWLISSRYNLLDQSFRYDEELVKSVVAYDIILKNAENVEYGGEQTRRAFVALMLHSVDALLFGTEHSYNLISEIYPIVKEKKCAIMGIPSPESTLPVARKEYAPLDGRKLGVAIVGNFLRTKGADTILNLIEIAHPDHFQFHIFGAVHPEYKQVLADLNRPNVTVHGQYSMGDTDALKVADVALNLSIWPETYCISLSEAWQNGLLPIVTDVGALHDRVEDGVNGFKVPINSPSVVLARLELLLASEPLRRTMMNNITPALWTDGQAYGQELFEIYKETAPYTRLGFSEMQIDAGQVHLLPHASWRHQAPPRHIFDPPTVRDVAVELPEPVSDWFAIQDAEYYIDDICHHVFAESELSDFEEAYEFHIRGWHMVPRVSASGNLYTVLIGGNDQPVIFLPCIRESRPDVLSIYPDAPRRSGFAGQVALRGKWCEGTFRVGLINVINGRGSFALTPFQIKVDGGKIVEILQSKPSNLRVMSDFRRIAHQDGQLRGVKLVQAGKRALEIYRGGDLEYYIDECTGLIGNPPREVNKNSLYLSGWAFLHNLRAAGQLFVACVAEAEDEIFFFGTERGVRSDVSGVFSDAPLCVGFEADIIFKSGFPKALKGDYRICLVNTVNDQIGIRPLDVVVTLDNNTVKTIESREVSPKVAEHITAMLVDSLKKTAAA
;
A
#
# COMPACT_ATOMS: atom_id res chain seq x y z
N MET A 1 2.88 10.48 29.37
CA MET A 1 3.29 9.98 28.07
C MET A 1 2.82 8.56 27.92
N ALA A 2 1.66 8.42 27.28
CA ALA A 2 1.19 7.18 26.69
C ALA A 2 1.69 7.13 25.25
N ILE A 3 2.24 6.00 24.84
CA ILE A 3 2.50 5.75 23.42
C ILE A 3 1.23 5.13 22.84
N ILE A 4 0.70 5.73 21.78
CA ILE A 4 -0.39 5.17 20.98
C ILE A 4 0.24 4.63 19.70
N TYR A 5 0.14 3.33 19.48
CA TYR A 5 0.66 2.67 18.29
C TYR A 5 -0.49 2.03 17.53
N ASN A 6 -0.71 2.44 16.28
CA ASN A 6 -1.64 1.73 15.42
C ASN A 6 -0.93 0.52 14.82
N THR A 7 -1.38 -0.67 15.20
CA THR A 7 -0.78 -1.92 14.69
C THR A 7 -0.98 -2.09 13.19
N ASN A 8 -1.97 -1.44 12.58
CA ASN A 8 -2.17 -1.48 11.13
C ASN A 8 -1.25 -0.47 10.40
N TYR A 9 0.01 -0.86 10.23
CA TYR A 9 1.11 -0.04 9.67
C TYR A 9 1.10 0.10 8.13
N THR A 10 0.01 -0.25 7.46
CA THR A 10 -0.13 -0.12 5.99
C THR A 10 -1.23 0.88 5.66
N HIS A 11 -1.56 1.13 4.38
CA HIS A 11 -2.60 2.09 3.99
C HIS A 11 -3.96 1.78 4.67
N ASN A 12 -4.21 2.43 5.80
CA ASN A 12 -5.36 2.19 6.68
C ASN A 12 -6.40 3.29 6.46
N PRO A 13 -7.55 3.00 5.81
CA PRO A 13 -8.60 4.00 5.58
C PRO A 13 -9.25 4.49 6.90
N ASN A 14 -9.05 3.75 8.00
CA ASN A 14 -9.55 4.07 9.33
C ASN A 14 -8.48 4.75 10.22
N SER A 15 -7.37 5.24 9.66
CA SER A 15 -6.32 5.96 10.41
C SER A 15 -6.84 7.16 11.20
N TYR A 16 -7.96 7.75 10.78
CA TYR A 16 -8.66 8.82 11.52
C TYR A 16 -9.10 8.38 12.93
N LEU A 17 -9.34 7.09 13.17
CA LEU A 17 -9.64 6.56 14.51
C LEU A 17 -8.45 6.71 15.45
N THR A 18 -7.22 6.54 14.95
CA THR A 18 -6.00 6.80 15.72
C THR A 18 -5.92 8.27 16.11
N LEU A 19 -6.19 9.18 15.16
CA LEU A 19 -6.25 10.62 15.44
C LEU A 19 -7.36 10.98 16.44
N ALA A 20 -8.51 10.30 16.37
CA ALA A 20 -9.62 10.49 17.30
C ALA A 20 -9.22 10.09 18.73
N VAL A 21 -8.57 8.94 18.89
CA VAL A 21 -8.06 8.43 20.17
C VAL A 21 -6.92 9.33 20.68
N GLU A 22 -5.99 9.74 19.82
CA GLU A 22 -4.90 10.66 20.17
C GLU A 22 -5.45 11.98 20.72
N ARG A 23 -6.37 12.64 20.02
CA ARG A 23 -6.93 13.93 20.45
C ARG A 23 -7.67 13.79 21.78
N ALA A 24 -8.41 12.71 21.97
CA ALA A 24 -9.06 12.42 23.24
C ALA A 24 -8.04 12.16 24.37
N ALA A 25 -6.95 11.45 24.08
CA ALA A 25 -5.87 11.22 25.04
C ALA A 25 -5.17 12.53 25.42
N ARG A 26 -4.87 13.40 24.45
CA ARG A 26 -4.31 14.74 24.71
C ARG A 26 -5.24 15.58 25.57
N ALA A 27 -6.55 15.54 25.31
CA ALA A 27 -7.54 16.31 26.09
C ALA A 27 -7.65 15.86 27.56
N ILE A 28 -7.44 14.57 27.86
CA ILE A 28 -7.55 14.04 29.23
C ILE A 28 -6.20 13.96 29.97
N LEU A 29 -5.08 13.74 29.26
CA LEU A 29 -3.74 13.54 29.83
C LEU A 29 -2.83 14.76 29.73
N GLY A 30 -3.03 15.62 28.72
CA GLY A 30 -2.12 16.73 28.37
C GLY A 30 -1.36 16.49 27.06
N ASP A 31 -1.03 17.56 26.33
CA ASP A 31 -0.38 17.48 25.01
C ASP A 31 1.04 16.90 25.07
N ASP A 32 1.82 17.22 26.09
CA ASP A 32 3.17 16.67 26.29
C ASP A 32 3.16 15.22 26.82
N GLN A 33 1.97 14.66 27.07
CA GLN A 33 1.75 13.34 27.66
C GLN A 33 1.26 12.29 26.65
N VAL A 34 1.25 12.57 25.36
CA VAL A 34 0.82 11.61 24.33
C VAL A 34 1.70 11.71 23.10
N VAL A 35 2.18 10.56 22.62
CA VAL A 35 2.85 10.42 21.33
C VAL A 35 2.15 9.32 20.53
N VAL A 36 1.94 9.57 19.25
CA VAL A 36 1.51 8.54 18.30
C VAL A 36 2.76 8.00 17.64
N ALA A 37 2.95 6.69 17.75
CA ALA A 37 4.06 5.97 17.18
C ALA A 37 3.59 5.10 16.02
N ASP A 38 4.54 4.75 15.17
CA ASP A 38 4.43 3.78 14.10
C ASP A 38 5.64 2.82 14.12
N ASN A 39 5.83 2.03 13.06
CA ASN A 39 6.95 1.09 13.01
C ASN A 39 8.33 1.76 12.90
N HIS A 40 8.39 3.01 12.44
CA HIS A 40 9.62 3.77 12.28
C HIS A 40 10.15 4.26 13.64
N ASP A 41 9.27 4.71 14.54
CA ASP A 41 9.66 5.41 15.77
C ASP A 41 9.35 4.65 17.08
N LEU A 42 8.51 3.62 17.08
CA LEU A 42 8.16 2.87 18.30
C LEU A 42 9.40 2.29 19.00
N GLY A 43 10.36 1.80 18.21
CA GLY A 43 11.62 1.27 18.74
C GLY A 43 12.44 2.31 19.49
N GLU A 44 12.60 3.50 18.92
CA GLU A 44 13.29 4.62 19.55
C GLU A 44 12.57 5.07 20.84
N LEU A 45 11.25 5.21 20.78
CA LEU A 45 10.46 5.66 21.93
C LEU A 45 10.51 4.64 23.08
N ALA A 46 10.48 3.35 22.77
CA ALA A 46 10.68 2.28 23.75
C ALA A 46 12.09 2.34 24.37
N ALA A 47 13.13 2.52 23.55
CA ALA A 47 14.52 2.61 23.97
C ALA A 47 14.79 3.80 24.91
N LYS A 48 14.08 4.93 24.74
CA LYS A 48 14.20 6.12 25.62
C LYS A 48 13.65 5.90 27.04
N GLY A 49 12.71 4.98 27.23
CA GLY A 49 12.20 4.62 28.56
C GLY A 49 11.39 5.69 29.30
N GLU A 50 10.95 6.75 28.63
CA GLU A 50 10.19 7.85 29.24
C GLU A 50 8.71 7.49 29.53
N HIS A 51 8.29 6.28 29.12
CA HIS A 51 6.91 5.81 29.10
C HIS A 51 6.81 4.41 29.71
N GLN A 52 5.73 4.16 30.46
CA GLN A 52 5.46 2.83 31.02
C GLN A 52 4.28 2.12 30.37
N THR A 53 3.49 2.82 29.56
CA THR A 53 2.26 2.31 28.97
C THR A 53 2.23 2.50 27.46
N LEU A 54 1.96 1.41 26.74
CA LEU A 54 1.76 1.37 25.29
C LEU A 54 0.32 0.92 25.00
N ILE A 55 -0.42 1.73 24.23
CA ILE A 55 -1.75 1.41 23.71
C ILE A 55 -1.60 1.02 22.24
N CYS A 56 -1.89 -0.23 21.93
CA CYS A 56 -1.94 -0.75 20.57
C CYS A 56 -3.38 -0.71 20.06
N LEU A 57 -3.62 -0.06 18.92
CA LEU A 57 -4.95 0.09 18.32
C LEU A 57 -5.12 -0.82 17.09
N ASP A 58 -6.38 -1.02 16.68
CA ASP A 58 -6.84 -1.72 15.46
C ASP A 58 -6.77 -3.26 15.53
N ALA A 59 -5.56 -3.79 15.69
CA ALA A 59 -5.21 -5.21 15.73
C ALA A 59 -5.32 -5.98 14.40
N GLN A 60 -5.61 -5.31 13.27
CA GLN A 60 -5.70 -6.00 11.96
C GLN A 60 -4.38 -6.56 11.42
N ARG A 61 -3.23 -5.94 11.73
CA ARG A 61 -1.92 -6.32 11.18
C ARG A 61 -0.81 -6.19 12.22
N ILE A 62 -0.90 -6.95 13.31
CA ILE A 62 0.07 -6.85 14.40
C ILE A 62 1.49 -7.24 13.93
N ASN A 63 2.45 -6.31 14.01
CA ASN A 63 3.88 -6.64 13.88
C ASN A 63 4.36 -7.32 15.17
N VAL A 64 4.13 -8.63 15.24
CA VAL A 64 4.44 -9.47 16.42
C VAL A 64 5.92 -9.39 16.81
N PRO A 65 6.89 -9.51 15.88
CA PRO A 65 8.30 -9.39 16.23
C PRO A 65 8.66 -8.04 16.85
N LEU A 66 8.13 -6.93 16.30
CA LEU A 66 8.37 -5.59 16.86
C LEU A 66 7.81 -5.50 18.28
N LEU A 67 6.56 -5.90 18.50
CA LEU A 67 5.95 -5.84 19.83
C LEU A 67 6.64 -6.77 20.85
N GLN A 68 7.10 -7.96 20.44
CA GLN A 68 7.90 -8.84 21.30
C GLN A 68 9.21 -8.19 21.73
N ARG A 69 9.89 -7.50 20.79
CA ARG A 69 11.10 -6.75 21.08
C ARG A 69 10.83 -5.56 22.00
N MET A 70 9.72 -4.86 21.82
CA MET A 70 9.40 -3.68 22.64
C MET A 70 8.77 -4.01 23.99
N ARG A 71 8.19 -5.21 24.16
CA ARG A 71 7.47 -5.64 25.36
C ARG A 71 8.19 -5.37 26.68
N PRO A 72 9.52 -5.61 26.82
CA PRO A 72 10.20 -5.40 28.10
C PRO A 72 10.38 -3.91 28.48
N ALA A 73 10.27 -2.98 27.51
CA ALA A 73 10.36 -1.55 27.77
C ALA A 73 9.09 -0.99 28.44
N PHE A 74 7.95 -1.67 28.30
CA PHE A 74 6.66 -1.22 28.83
C PHE A 74 6.23 -2.04 30.05
N LYS A 75 5.77 -1.34 31.10
CA LYS A 75 5.17 -1.98 32.27
C LYS A 75 3.78 -2.53 31.93
N THR A 76 3.00 -1.77 31.15
CA THR A 76 1.65 -2.15 30.72
C THR A 76 1.51 -2.03 29.20
N MET A 77 1.10 -3.11 28.55
CA MET A 77 0.70 -3.10 27.14
C MET A 77 -0.80 -3.39 27.01
N ILE A 78 -1.50 -2.53 26.29
CA ILE A 78 -2.95 -2.59 26.10
C ILE A 78 -3.24 -2.78 24.62
N LEU A 79 -4.07 -3.75 24.25
CA LEU A 79 -4.63 -3.87 22.90
C LEU A 79 -6.07 -3.35 22.88
N TRP A 80 -6.44 -2.56 21.87
CA TRP A 80 -7.83 -2.20 21.59
C TRP A 80 -8.19 -2.57 20.15
N THR A 81 -8.97 -3.64 19.98
CA THR A 81 -9.33 -4.18 18.66
C THR A 81 -10.46 -3.37 18.04
N PHE A 82 -10.40 -3.16 16.72
CA PHE A 82 -11.40 -2.37 15.97
C PHE A 82 -12.30 -3.22 15.06
N GLU A 83 -11.87 -4.44 14.70
CA GLU A 83 -12.54 -5.33 13.75
C GLU A 83 -12.94 -6.68 14.35
N ASP A 84 -13.02 -6.80 15.68
CA ASP A 84 -13.70 -7.96 16.27
C ASP A 84 -15.20 -7.90 15.90
N PRO A 85 -15.88 -9.04 15.66
CA PRO A 85 -15.40 -10.43 15.83
C PRO A 85 -14.69 -11.01 14.60
N PHE A 86 -14.51 -10.23 13.54
CA PHE A 86 -13.95 -10.73 12.27
C PHE A 86 -12.47 -11.08 12.37
N MET A 87 -11.73 -10.41 13.25
CA MET A 87 -10.32 -10.68 13.55
C MET A 87 -10.11 -11.46 14.87
N LYS A 88 -11.18 -11.96 15.49
CA LYS A 88 -11.15 -12.56 16.84
C LYS A 88 -10.08 -13.66 16.98
N ASP A 89 -10.03 -14.61 16.05
CA ASP A 89 -9.11 -15.75 16.18
C ASP A 89 -7.64 -15.31 16.03
N PHE A 90 -7.36 -14.38 15.10
CA PHE A 90 -6.05 -13.77 14.94
C PHE A 90 -5.65 -12.95 16.18
N ASN A 91 -6.56 -12.13 16.71
CA ASN A 91 -6.33 -11.30 17.88
C ASN A 91 -6.12 -12.16 19.15
N ALA A 92 -6.93 -13.20 19.33
CA ALA A 92 -6.82 -14.12 20.47
C ALA A 92 -5.49 -14.89 20.46
N ALA A 93 -5.01 -15.30 19.28
CA ALA A 93 -3.68 -15.92 19.13
C ALA A 93 -2.53 -14.98 19.57
N ASN A 94 -2.71 -13.67 19.44
CA ASN A 94 -1.71 -12.65 19.78
C ASN A 94 -1.92 -11.98 21.16
N ALA A 95 -3.00 -12.30 21.87
CA ALA A 95 -3.35 -11.71 23.16
C ALA A 95 -2.31 -11.98 24.28
N GLY A 96 -1.39 -12.92 24.06
CA GLY A 96 -0.27 -13.21 24.95
C GLY A 96 0.69 -12.02 25.14
N LEU A 97 0.78 -11.11 24.16
CA LEU A 97 1.68 -9.95 24.19
C LEU A 97 1.19 -8.81 25.11
N PHE A 98 -0.11 -8.78 25.40
CA PHE A 98 -0.77 -7.67 26.07
C PHE A 98 -1.17 -8.03 27.49
N ASP A 99 -1.21 -7.04 28.38
CA ASP A 99 -1.72 -7.17 29.74
C ASP A 99 -3.24 -7.04 29.78
N TYR A 100 -3.79 -6.19 28.90
CA TYR A 100 -5.22 -5.94 28.76
C TYR A 100 -5.63 -5.96 27.29
N VAL A 101 -6.80 -6.52 26.99
CA VAL A 101 -7.38 -6.53 25.64
C VAL A 101 -8.79 -5.95 25.72
N PHE A 102 -8.97 -4.80 25.09
CA PHE A 102 -10.25 -4.16 24.88
C PHE A 102 -10.79 -4.56 23.52
N THR A 103 -12.01 -5.07 23.48
CA THR A 103 -12.66 -5.46 22.24
C THR A 103 -13.87 -4.59 21.93
N ASN A 104 -14.01 -4.21 20.66
CA ASN A 104 -15.18 -3.49 20.15
C ASN A 104 -16.43 -4.36 20.05
N ASP A 105 -16.31 -5.70 20.20
CA ASP A 105 -17.44 -6.63 20.15
C ASP A 105 -17.55 -7.44 21.45
N PRO A 106 -18.70 -7.41 22.15
CA PRO A 106 -18.85 -8.01 23.46
C PRO A 106 -18.76 -9.54 23.42
N SER A 107 -19.09 -10.18 22.30
CA SER A 107 -18.99 -11.64 22.16
C SER A 107 -17.54 -12.15 22.16
N CYS A 108 -16.57 -11.25 21.96
CA CYS A 108 -15.15 -11.59 21.91
C CYS A 108 -14.45 -11.42 23.25
N ALA A 109 -15.05 -10.73 24.24
CA ALA A 109 -14.38 -10.44 25.50
C ALA A 109 -13.91 -11.72 26.22
N ASP A 110 -14.77 -12.74 26.25
CA ASP A 110 -14.46 -14.03 26.88
C ASP A 110 -13.32 -14.79 26.16
N ALA A 111 -13.12 -14.56 24.85
CA ALA A 111 -12.04 -15.19 24.08
C ALA A 111 -10.65 -14.73 24.56
N TYR A 112 -10.57 -13.59 25.25
CA TYR A 112 -9.33 -13.05 25.83
C TYR A 112 -9.15 -13.38 27.32
N GLY A 113 -10.05 -14.19 27.90
CA GLY A 113 -10.01 -14.61 29.30
C GLY A 113 -10.03 -13.44 30.28
N HIS A 114 -9.24 -13.52 31.35
CA HIS A 114 -9.21 -12.48 32.40
C HIS A 114 -8.67 -11.10 31.94
N LYS A 115 -8.07 -11.04 30.75
CA LYS A 115 -7.55 -9.79 30.14
C LYS A 115 -8.61 -9.07 29.30
N GLY A 116 -9.70 -9.75 28.96
CA GLY A 116 -10.71 -9.31 28.00
C GLY A 116 -11.72 -8.34 28.61
N HIS A 117 -11.90 -7.19 27.98
CA HIS A 117 -12.87 -6.19 28.37
C HIS A 117 -13.64 -5.69 27.15
N TYR A 118 -14.97 -5.66 27.23
CA TYR A 118 -15.76 -5.01 26.20
C TYR A 118 -15.64 -3.49 26.32
N LEU A 119 -15.20 -2.83 25.25
CA LEU A 119 -15.11 -1.38 25.14
C LEU A 119 -15.41 -0.95 23.69
N PRO A 120 -16.63 -0.47 23.40
CA PRO A 120 -17.00 -0.09 22.05
C PRO A 120 -16.21 1.14 21.60
N LEU A 121 -16.02 1.27 20.29
CA LEU A 121 -15.52 2.50 19.68
C LEU A 121 -16.49 3.67 19.93
N ALA A 122 -16.07 4.88 19.53
CA ALA A 122 -16.73 6.11 19.94
C ALA A 122 -16.65 7.19 18.86
N ALA A 123 -17.18 8.37 19.17
CA ALA A 123 -17.07 9.56 18.34
C ALA A 123 -16.04 10.56 18.88
N SER A 124 -15.50 11.41 18.01
CA SER A 124 -14.62 12.52 18.38
C SER A 124 -15.32 13.85 18.07
N PRO A 125 -15.46 14.77 19.04
CA PRO A 125 -16.04 16.09 18.78
C PRO A 125 -15.27 16.85 17.70
N SER A 126 -13.94 16.78 17.72
CA SER A 126 -13.06 17.50 16.77
C SER A 126 -13.18 17.04 15.31
N LEU A 127 -13.67 15.82 15.06
CA LEU A 127 -13.80 15.26 13.72
C LEU A 127 -15.26 15.22 13.27
N HIS A 128 -16.17 14.83 14.16
CA HIS A 128 -17.54 14.46 13.79
C HIS A 128 -18.60 15.50 14.16
N ASP A 129 -18.31 16.43 15.08
CA ASP A 129 -19.34 17.38 15.53
C ASP A 129 -19.74 18.33 14.39
N ARG A 130 -21.03 18.34 14.06
CA ARG A 130 -21.62 19.27 13.09
C ARG A 130 -22.90 19.89 13.63
N LYS A 131 -23.18 21.13 13.23
CA LYS A 131 -24.49 21.76 13.49
C LYS A 131 -25.57 20.96 12.77
N ILE A 132 -26.69 20.70 13.45
CA ILE A 132 -27.85 20.05 12.84
C ILE A 132 -28.47 21.03 11.83
N LYS A 133 -28.47 20.65 10.55
CA LYS A 133 -29.02 21.42 9.43
C LYS A 133 -30.55 21.44 9.43
N THR A 134 -31.16 22.54 8.97
CA THR A 134 -32.59 22.60 8.62
C THR A 134 -32.85 21.89 7.30
N LEU A 135 -34.12 21.68 6.93
CA LEU A 135 -34.44 20.95 5.69
C LEU A 135 -33.97 21.67 4.43
N GLU A 136 -34.00 23.00 4.45
CA GLU A 136 -33.59 23.85 3.32
C GLU A 136 -32.08 23.83 3.10
N GLU A 137 -31.30 23.42 4.11
CA GLU A 137 -29.84 23.30 4.06
C GLU A 137 -29.38 21.88 3.61
N LEU A 138 -30.31 20.95 3.37
CA LEU A 138 -30.01 19.56 2.99
C LEU A 138 -29.88 19.40 1.48
N ASP A 139 -28.76 18.79 1.07
CA ASP A 139 -28.45 18.50 -0.33
C ASP A 139 -29.04 17.16 -0.78
N TYR A 140 -29.22 16.23 0.17
CA TYR A 140 -29.64 14.85 -0.10
C TYR A 140 -30.78 14.42 0.83
N ASP A 141 -31.57 13.47 0.37
CA ASP A 141 -32.66 12.88 1.14
C ASP A 141 -32.16 11.60 1.85
N ILE A 142 -31.40 10.76 1.15
CA ILE A 142 -30.88 9.49 1.68
C ILE A 142 -29.38 9.39 1.39
N PHE A 143 -28.60 9.11 2.45
CA PHE A 143 -27.17 8.86 2.37
C PHE A 143 -26.80 7.48 2.89
N PHE A 144 -25.88 6.82 2.17
CA PHE A 144 -25.20 5.62 2.62
C PHE A 144 -23.74 5.62 2.18
N ALA A 145 -22.85 5.16 3.07
CA ALA A 145 -21.46 4.91 2.73
C ALA A 145 -20.96 3.61 3.37
N GLY A 146 -20.32 2.75 2.59
CA GLY A 146 -19.72 1.52 3.06
C GLY A 146 -19.53 0.49 1.94
N THR A 147 -18.74 -0.54 2.21
CA THR A 147 -18.56 -1.67 1.30
C THR A 147 -19.88 -2.41 1.08
N MET A 148 -20.14 -2.82 -0.17
CA MET A 148 -21.39 -3.45 -0.59
C MET A 148 -21.38 -4.96 -0.38
N TRP A 149 -21.65 -5.39 0.85
CA TRP A 149 -21.94 -6.79 1.14
C TRP A 149 -23.28 -7.19 0.49
N PRO A 150 -23.48 -8.48 0.14
CA PRO A 150 -24.68 -8.93 -0.58
C PRO A 150 -26.00 -8.48 0.06
N ASN A 151 -26.10 -8.55 1.40
CA ASN A 151 -27.29 -8.09 2.12
C ASN A 151 -27.56 -6.58 1.94
N ARG A 152 -26.51 -5.76 1.91
CA ARG A 152 -26.62 -4.30 1.70
C ARG A 152 -27.04 -3.95 0.28
N VAL A 153 -26.57 -4.72 -0.72
CA VAL A 153 -26.96 -4.56 -2.12
C VAL A 153 -28.46 -4.75 -2.25
N GLU A 154 -28.99 -5.82 -1.67
CA GLU A 154 -30.43 -6.10 -1.69
C GLU A 154 -31.24 -4.98 -1.03
N THR A 155 -30.92 -4.61 0.21
CA THR A 155 -31.63 -3.56 0.95
C THR A 155 -31.59 -2.22 0.19
N LEU A 156 -30.43 -1.84 -0.34
CA LEU A 156 -30.27 -0.55 -1.02
C LEU A 156 -31.05 -0.50 -2.35
N ARG A 157 -31.07 -1.58 -3.13
CA ARG A 157 -31.88 -1.66 -4.36
C ARG A 157 -33.37 -1.51 -4.06
N HIS A 158 -33.86 -2.11 -2.97
CA HIS A 158 -35.24 -1.94 -2.51
C HIS A 158 -35.53 -0.51 -2.03
N VAL A 159 -34.60 0.14 -1.33
CA VAL A 159 -34.72 1.54 -0.92
C VAL A 159 -34.81 2.46 -2.15
N ILE A 160 -33.96 2.26 -3.16
CA ILE A 160 -33.98 3.04 -4.39
C ILE A 160 -35.30 2.84 -5.15
N ALA A 161 -35.77 1.61 -5.24
CA ALA A 161 -37.07 1.29 -5.84
C ALA A 161 -38.24 1.92 -5.07
N ALA A 162 -38.14 2.04 -3.74
CA ALA A 162 -39.16 2.65 -2.89
C ALA A 162 -39.18 4.18 -2.95
N PHE A 163 -38.03 4.82 -3.21
CA PHE A 163 -37.87 6.28 -3.25
C PHE A 163 -37.19 6.77 -4.55
N PRO A 164 -37.80 6.57 -5.74
CA PRO A 164 -37.15 6.84 -7.03
C PRO A 164 -36.90 8.34 -7.30
N GLN A 165 -37.55 9.23 -6.56
CA GLN A 165 -37.38 10.68 -6.67
C GLN A 165 -36.46 11.26 -5.59
N ALA A 166 -35.93 10.42 -4.69
CA ALA A 166 -35.04 10.89 -3.63
C ALA A 166 -33.69 11.32 -4.21
N ARG A 167 -33.14 12.43 -3.72
CA ARG A 167 -31.77 12.86 -3.97
C ARG A 167 -30.83 11.94 -3.18
N LEU A 168 -30.19 11.00 -3.86
CA LEU A 168 -29.32 10.00 -3.23
C LEU A 168 -27.86 10.46 -3.20
N LYS A 169 -27.16 10.13 -2.11
CA LYS A 169 -25.70 10.13 -2.06
C LYS A 169 -25.19 8.77 -1.61
N LEU A 170 -24.58 8.02 -2.52
CA LEU A 170 -24.11 6.66 -2.28
C LEU A 170 -22.59 6.58 -2.47
N ILE A 171 -21.89 6.05 -1.47
CA ILE A 171 -20.44 5.86 -1.49
C ILE A 171 -20.14 4.38 -1.21
N CYS A 172 -19.83 3.65 -2.26
CA CYS A 172 -19.84 2.20 -2.30
C CYS A 172 -18.48 1.69 -2.80
N PRO A 173 -17.38 1.83 -2.02
CA PRO A 173 -16.05 1.41 -2.45
C PRO A 173 -16.05 -0.08 -2.82
N GLY A 174 -15.38 -0.41 -3.92
CA GLY A 174 -15.15 -1.78 -4.36
C GLY A 174 -14.26 -2.56 -3.38
N ASN A 175 -14.37 -3.89 -3.42
CA ASN A 175 -13.51 -4.82 -2.68
C ASN A 175 -13.33 -6.07 -3.56
N GLU A 176 -12.08 -6.45 -3.81
CA GLU A 176 -11.74 -7.60 -4.68
C GLU A 176 -12.22 -8.96 -4.14
N TYR A 177 -12.44 -9.06 -2.83
CA TYR A 177 -12.97 -10.26 -2.16
C TYR A 177 -14.50 -10.28 -2.12
N LEU A 178 -15.17 -9.35 -2.82
CA LEU A 178 -16.62 -9.29 -2.94
C LEU A 178 -17.07 -9.30 -4.40
N PRO A 179 -18.32 -9.72 -4.65
CA PRO A 179 -18.93 -9.57 -5.96
C PRO A 179 -18.89 -8.10 -6.44
N PRO A 180 -18.59 -7.86 -7.73
CA PRO A 180 -18.77 -6.57 -8.35
C PRO A 180 -20.17 -5.98 -8.11
N LEU A 181 -20.24 -4.66 -8.00
CA LEU A 181 -21.51 -3.94 -7.85
C LEU A 181 -22.42 -4.12 -9.06
N PRO A 182 -23.73 -4.42 -8.86
CA PRO A 182 -24.73 -4.39 -9.92
C PRO A 182 -24.74 -3.07 -10.70
N SER A 183 -25.08 -3.14 -11.98
CA SER A 183 -24.95 -2.01 -12.92
C SER A 183 -25.75 -0.77 -12.48
N ASP A 184 -26.97 -0.98 -12.01
CA ASP A 184 -27.88 0.05 -11.52
C ASP A 184 -27.36 0.83 -10.30
N LEU A 185 -26.76 0.15 -9.33
CA LEU A 185 -26.10 0.77 -8.18
C LEU A 185 -24.78 1.42 -8.57
N ALA A 186 -24.02 0.76 -9.45
CA ALA A 186 -22.71 1.19 -9.86
C ALA A 186 -22.74 2.53 -10.61
N GLU A 187 -23.83 2.83 -11.32
CA GLU A 187 -24.11 4.12 -11.97
C GLU A 187 -24.44 5.24 -10.96
N LEU A 188 -25.07 4.90 -9.84
CA LEU A 188 -25.53 5.86 -8.83
C LEU A 188 -24.50 6.13 -7.73
N ALA A 189 -23.52 5.24 -7.56
CA ALA A 189 -22.60 5.26 -6.44
C ALA A 189 -21.17 5.69 -6.82
N ILE A 190 -20.52 6.41 -5.91
CA ILE A 190 -19.09 6.63 -5.95
C ILE A 190 -18.40 5.34 -5.50
N GLN A 191 -17.72 4.66 -6.43
CA GLN A 191 -17.11 3.33 -6.19
C GLN A 191 -15.70 3.39 -5.58
N ARG A 192 -15.37 4.49 -4.92
CA ARG A 192 -14.08 4.70 -4.25
C ARG A 192 -14.29 5.25 -2.85
N PRO A 193 -13.35 5.00 -1.92
CA PRO A 193 -13.38 5.65 -0.62
C PRO A 193 -13.38 7.17 -0.77
N VAL A 194 -13.98 7.85 0.20
CA VAL A 194 -13.85 9.30 0.37
C VAL A 194 -13.13 9.59 1.68
N SER A 195 -12.65 10.82 1.86
CA SER A 195 -12.13 11.24 3.16
C SER A 195 -13.20 11.11 4.24
N HIS A 196 -12.76 10.83 5.48
CA HIS A 196 -13.69 10.71 6.60
C HIS A 196 -14.48 12.00 6.86
N GLU A 197 -13.85 13.16 6.64
CA GLU A 197 -14.53 14.46 6.73
C GLU A 197 -15.68 14.57 5.70
N ALA A 198 -15.45 14.17 4.45
CA ALA A 198 -16.50 14.15 3.44
C ALA A 198 -17.63 13.19 3.80
N PHE A 199 -17.33 12.02 4.41
CA PHE A 199 -18.35 11.11 4.93
C PHE A 199 -19.25 11.79 5.97
N VAL A 200 -18.66 12.49 6.96
CA VAL A 200 -19.40 13.22 8.00
C VAL A 200 -20.25 14.34 7.38
N ASP A 201 -19.71 15.08 6.43
CA ASP A 201 -20.40 16.21 5.79
C ASP A 201 -21.56 15.73 4.90
N PHE A 202 -21.39 14.65 4.15
CA PHE A 202 -22.48 14.04 3.38
C PHE A 202 -23.59 13.51 4.30
N ALA A 203 -23.24 12.90 5.43
CA ALA A 203 -24.23 12.49 6.43
C ALA A 203 -25.01 13.68 6.99
N ASN A 204 -24.32 14.78 7.36
CA ASN A 204 -24.93 15.99 7.89
C ASN A 204 -25.82 16.69 6.86
N ALA A 205 -25.43 16.67 5.57
CA ALA A 205 -26.18 17.22 4.45
C ALA A 205 -27.39 16.37 4.01
N SER A 206 -27.66 15.25 4.70
CA SER A 206 -28.73 14.32 4.35
C SER A 206 -29.90 14.35 5.33
N ALA A 207 -31.11 14.12 4.83
CA ALA A 207 -32.29 14.01 5.70
C ALA A 207 -32.21 12.79 6.60
N VAL A 208 -31.81 11.65 6.02
CA VAL A 208 -31.55 10.37 6.70
C VAL A 208 -30.22 9.78 6.26
N THR A 209 -29.46 9.25 7.21
CA THR A 209 -28.30 8.40 6.94
C THR A 209 -28.60 6.96 7.35
N LEU A 210 -28.28 6.01 6.46
CA LEU A 210 -28.44 4.59 6.69
C LEU A 210 -27.18 3.99 7.34
N THR A 211 -27.38 3.18 8.38
CA THR A 211 -26.34 2.32 8.95
C THR A 211 -26.79 0.87 8.78
N MET A 212 -26.16 0.14 7.86
CA MET A 212 -26.45 -1.27 7.62
C MET A 212 -25.28 -2.10 8.10
N PHE A 213 -25.51 -3.13 8.91
CA PHE A 213 -24.43 -4.03 9.33
C PHE A 213 -24.15 -5.10 8.28
N ARG A 214 -22.91 -5.60 8.32
CA ARG A 214 -22.44 -6.66 7.42
C ARG A 214 -23.07 -7.99 7.84
N ASP A 215 -23.50 -8.76 6.85
CA ASP A 215 -23.79 -10.19 7.02
C ASP A 215 -23.12 -10.99 5.89
N TYR A 216 -21.83 -11.29 6.08
CA TYR A 216 -21.06 -12.05 5.12
C TYR A 216 -19.73 -12.50 5.74
N ALA A 217 -19.39 -13.78 5.72
CA ALA A 217 -18.06 -14.25 6.15
C ALA A 217 -17.07 -14.10 4.99
N SER A 218 -16.20 -13.08 5.04
CA SER A 218 -15.16 -12.89 4.02
C SER A 218 -14.00 -13.87 4.23
N HIS A 219 -13.74 -14.23 5.48
CA HIS A 219 -12.77 -15.23 5.94
C HIS A 219 -13.35 -15.89 7.21
N GLY A 220 -13.08 -17.19 7.41
CA GLY A 220 -13.63 -17.96 8.54
C GLY A 220 -15.15 -18.19 8.46
N ASP A 221 -15.78 -18.42 9.63
CA ASP A 221 -17.20 -18.78 9.76
C ASP A 221 -18.07 -17.64 10.32
N THR A 222 -17.48 -16.57 10.85
CA THR A 222 -18.21 -15.46 11.46
C THR A 222 -18.67 -14.45 10.40
N SER A 223 -19.99 -14.33 10.20
CA SER A 223 -20.55 -13.40 9.21
C SER A 223 -21.06 -12.06 9.77
N GLN A 224 -21.30 -11.97 11.10
CA GLN A 224 -21.96 -10.84 11.75
C GLN A 224 -21.25 -10.39 13.04
N ALA A 225 -21.34 -9.09 13.34
CA ALA A 225 -20.99 -8.50 14.65
C ALA A 225 -22.20 -8.51 15.60
N THR A 226 -21.94 -8.47 16.91
CA THR A 226 -22.97 -8.49 17.98
C THR A 226 -23.18 -7.13 18.65
N ALA A 227 -22.41 -6.11 18.27
CA ALA A 227 -22.54 -4.72 18.70
C ALA A 227 -22.28 -3.72 17.56
N PRO A 228 -22.77 -2.47 17.67
CA PRO A 228 -22.58 -1.47 16.62
C PRO A 228 -21.13 -0.96 16.56
N GLY A 229 -20.62 -0.82 15.33
CA GLY A 229 -19.33 -0.19 15.05
C GLY A 229 -19.31 1.34 15.22
N PRO A 230 -18.17 2.00 14.97
CA PRO A 230 -17.95 3.40 15.33
C PRO A 230 -18.92 4.35 14.62
N ARG A 231 -19.24 4.09 13.33
CA ARG A 231 -20.13 4.91 12.50
C ARG A 231 -21.45 5.25 13.15
N PHE A 232 -22.01 4.33 13.94
CA PHE A 232 -23.24 4.58 14.70
C PHE A 232 -23.13 5.79 15.65
N TYR A 233 -22.02 5.89 16.37
CA TYR A 233 -21.75 7.01 17.27
C TYR A 233 -21.30 8.26 16.51
N GLU A 234 -20.47 8.10 15.48
CA GLU A 234 -19.98 9.21 14.64
C GLU A 234 -21.11 9.99 13.98
N LEU A 235 -22.09 9.28 13.41
CA LEU A 235 -23.28 9.86 12.81
C LEU A 235 -24.17 10.59 13.83
N GLY A 236 -24.12 10.17 15.09
CA GLY A 236 -24.79 10.89 16.18
C GLY A 236 -24.23 12.31 16.31
N LEU A 237 -22.90 12.47 16.33
CA LEU A 237 -22.26 13.80 16.37
C LEU A 237 -22.39 14.58 15.05
N ALA A 238 -22.44 13.88 13.91
CA ALA A 238 -22.67 14.48 12.61
C ALA A 238 -24.05 15.16 12.50
N GLY A 239 -24.95 14.96 13.47
CA GLY A 239 -26.20 15.70 13.55
C GLY A 239 -27.22 15.31 12.47
N THR A 240 -27.18 14.06 12.02
CA THR A 240 -28.12 13.48 11.04
C THR A 240 -29.13 12.57 11.73
N ALA A 241 -30.31 12.36 11.12
CA ALA A 241 -31.22 11.32 11.59
C ALA A 241 -30.76 9.96 11.04
N GLN A 242 -30.82 8.92 11.88
CA GLN A 242 -30.24 7.63 11.56
C GLN A 242 -31.31 6.55 11.48
N VAL A 243 -31.28 5.79 10.39
CA VAL A 243 -32.01 4.52 10.24
C VAL A 243 -30.97 3.40 10.26
N ILE A 244 -31.13 2.48 11.20
CA ILE A 244 -30.20 1.37 11.42
C ILE A 244 -30.87 0.07 11.03
N GLU A 245 -30.27 -0.64 10.09
CA GLU A 245 -30.62 -2.03 9.78
C GLU A 245 -29.63 -2.95 10.52
N ALA A 246 -30.14 -3.69 11.51
CA ALA A 246 -29.33 -4.61 12.29
C ALA A 246 -30.00 -5.97 12.44
N PRO A 247 -29.26 -7.09 12.34
CA PRO A 247 -29.80 -8.43 12.54
C PRO A 247 -30.21 -8.66 13.99
N GLU A 248 -31.07 -9.65 14.24
CA GLU A 248 -31.51 -10.00 15.60
C GLU A 248 -30.37 -10.46 16.52
N ALA A 249 -29.27 -10.94 15.97
CA ALA A 249 -28.05 -11.28 16.72
C ALA A 249 -27.43 -10.07 17.43
N MET A 250 -27.70 -8.84 16.96
CA MET A 250 -27.27 -7.62 17.62
C MET A 250 -28.35 -7.14 18.60
N ASP A 251 -28.12 -7.43 19.88
CA ASP A 251 -29.02 -7.14 21.00
C ASP A 251 -29.38 -5.65 21.07
N SER A 252 -30.67 -5.34 21.22
CA SER A 252 -31.18 -3.95 21.23
C SER A 252 -30.54 -3.09 22.32
N LYS A 253 -30.09 -3.70 23.42
CA LYS A 253 -29.46 -2.97 24.54
C LYS A 253 -28.24 -2.16 24.12
N TYR A 254 -27.51 -2.56 23.08
CA TYR A 254 -26.33 -1.84 22.59
C TYR A 254 -26.67 -0.58 21.79
N PHE A 255 -27.95 -0.42 21.43
CA PHE A 255 -28.49 0.76 20.76
C PHE A 255 -29.26 1.69 21.70
N ASP A 256 -29.81 1.15 22.80
CA ASP A 256 -30.73 1.85 23.69
C ASP A 256 -30.14 3.11 24.34
N ASP A 257 -28.81 3.18 24.49
CA ASP A 257 -28.13 4.36 25.04
C ASP A 257 -28.13 5.58 24.09
N VAL A 258 -28.29 5.37 22.78
CA VAL A 258 -28.39 6.46 21.79
C VAL A 258 -29.86 6.68 21.44
N LYS A 259 -30.46 7.72 22.04
CA LYS A 259 -31.87 8.05 21.79
C LYS A 259 -32.08 8.66 20.41
N GLY A 260 -33.28 8.53 19.85
CA GLY A 260 -33.65 9.19 18.59
C GLY A 260 -33.26 8.45 17.31
N ILE A 261 -32.84 7.20 17.41
CA ILE A 261 -32.55 6.32 16.27
C ILE A 261 -33.81 5.57 15.81
N ALA A 262 -33.82 5.11 14.55
CA ALA A 262 -34.83 4.17 14.07
C ALA A 262 -34.18 2.81 13.73
N LEU A 263 -34.37 1.82 14.60
CA LEU A 263 -33.86 0.46 14.42
C LEU A 263 -34.86 -0.38 13.61
N ALA A 264 -34.38 -1.06 12.57
CA ALA A 264 -35.15 -1.96 11.72
C ALA A 264 -34.45 -3.32 11.61
N ARG A 265 -35.25 -4.39 11.58
CA ARG A 265 -34.79 -5.79 11.47
C ARG A 265 -34.96 -6.40 10.08
N HIS A 266 -35.63 -5.69 9.18
CA HIS A 266 -35.90 -6.11 7.80
C HIS A 266 -36.10 -4.90 6.90
N VAL A 267 -35.93 -5.09 5.58
CA VAL A 267 -36.01 -4.06 4.54
C VAL A 267 -37.29 -3.20 4.64
N GLY A 268 -38.45 -3.81 4.87
CA GLY A 268 -39.71 -3.07 5.02
C GLY A 268 -39.73 -2.06 6.17
N GLY A 269 -39.02 -2.36 7.28
CA GLY A 269 -38.90 -1.46 8.42
C GLY A 269 -37.94 -0.31 8.13
N VAL A 270 -36.87 -0.57 7.36
CA VAL A 270 -35.95 0.45 6.86
C VAL A 270 -36.72 1.46 6.00
N ILE A 271 -37.51 0.97 5.03
CA ILE A 271 -38.33 1.82 4.15
C ILE A 271 -39.34 2.65 4.97
N ALA A 272 -40.06 2.03 5.91
CA ALA A 272 -41.03 2.75 6.75
C ALA A 272 -40.38 3.84 7.62
N ALA A 273 -39.18 3.59 8.15
CA ALA A 273 -38.45 4.55 8.95
C ALA A 273 -37.93 5.74 8.11
N ILE A 274 -37.40 5.46 6.91
CA ILE A 274 -36.99 6.50 5.95
C ILE A 274 -38.20 7.38 5.61
N ASP A 275 -39.33 6.78 5.22
CA ASP A 275 -40.56 7.50 4.87
C ASP A 275 -41.03 8.41 6.02
N GLY A 276 -41.03 7.91 7.25
CA GLY A 276 -41.39 8.68 8.43
C GLY A 276 -40.50 9.90 8.66
N PHE A 277 -39.20 9.82 8.38
CA PHE A 277 -38.30 10.97 8.51
C PHE A 277 -38.41 11.96 7.34
N LEU A 278 -38.59 11.48 6.12
CA LEU A 278 -38.76 12.34 4.93
C LEU A 278 -40.07 13.13 5.00
N ASN A 279 -41.15 12.51 5.47
CA ASN A 279 -42.47 13.13 5.57
C ASN A 279 -42.71 13.91 6.88
N ASN A 280 -41.80 13.83 7.87
CA ASN A 280 -41.96 14.51 9.15
C ASN A 280 -40.67 15.27 9.58
N PRO A 281 -40.54 16.56 9.17
CA PRO A 281 -39.40 17.42 9.51
C PRO A 281 -39.12 17.51 11.01
N SER A 282 -40.18 17.55 11.83
CA SER A 282 -40.10 17.70 13.28
C SER A 282 -39.60 16.43 13.96
N LEU A 283 -39.97 15.26 13.43
CA LEU A 283 -39.47 13.97 13.89
C LEU A 283 -37.98 13.84 13.58
N ARG A 284 -37.58 14.13 12.33
CA ARG A 284 -36.19 14.10 11.88
C ARG A 284 -35.29 14.98 12.75
N ARG A 285 -35.69 16.23 13.01
CA ARG A 285 -34.91 17.16 13.85
C ARG A 285 -34.78 16.68 15.29
N ARG A 286 -35.87 16.20 15.90
CA ARG A 286 -35.84 15.68 17.29
C ARG A 286 -34.97 14.43 17.41
N ALA A 287 -35.05 13.54 16.43
CA ALA A 287 -34.23 12.33 16.32
C ALA A 287 -32.73 12.67 16.30
N ALA A 288 -32.30 13.54 15.37
CA ALA A 288 -30.92 13.99 15.27
C ALA A 288 -30.41 14.68 16.55
N GLN A 289 -31.23 15.53 17.18
CA GLN A 289 -30.89 16.21 18.43
C GLN A 289 -30.69 15.22 19.59
N ALA A 290 -31.60 14.25 19.73
CA ALA A 290 -31.53 13.24 20.78
C ALA A 290 -30.30 12.32 20.60
N ALA A 291 -30.00 11.91 19.37
CA ALA A 291 -28.85 11.07 19.08
C ALA A 291 -27.54 11.80 19.38
N LYS A 292 -27.42 13.04 18.89
CA LYS A 292 -26.26 13.91 19.14
C LYS A 292 -26.01 14.11 20.63
N LYS A 293 -27.05 14.47 21.39
CA LYS A 293 -26.96 14.67 22.84
C LYS A 293 -26.49 13.40 23.55
N SER A 294 -27.08 12.25 23.23
CA SER A 294 -26.73 10.96 23.84
C SER A 294 -25.26 10.60 23.59
N VAL A 295 -24.76 10.81 22.36
CA VAL A 295 -23.36 10.55 22.02
C VAL A 295 -22.41 11.52 22.73
N GLN A 296 -22.71 12.81 22.78
CA GLN A 296 -21.90 13.80 23.50
C GLN A 296 -21.76 13.48 24.99
N GLU A 297 -22.82 12.96 25.62
CA GLU A 297 -22.82 12.66 27.05
C GLU A 297 -22.14 11.33 27.41
N LYS A 298 -22.09 10.34 26.50
CA LYS A 298 -21.69 8.96 26.86
C LYS A 298 -20.81 8.21 25.86
N HIS A 299 -20.71 8.64 24.60
CA HIS A 299 -20.05 7.87 23.53
C HIS A 299 -18.94 8.64 22.81
N LEU A 300 -18.12 9.36 23.59
CA LEU A 300 -16.89 10.00 23.14
C LEU A 300 -15.66 9.16 23.47
N TYR A 301 -14.58 9.30 22.70
CA TYR A 301 -13.32 8.60 22.97
C TYR A 301 -12.72 8.96 24.34
N GLU A 302 -12.96 10.16 24.84
CA GLU A 302 -12.59 10.62 26.17
C GLU A 302 -13.23 9.75 27.26
N HIS A 303 -14.48 9.30 27.06
CA HIS A 303 -15.15 8.38 27.99
C HIS A 303 -14.53 6.99 27.94
N ARG A 304 -14.13 6.53 26.75
CA ARG A 304 -13.50 5.22 26.55
C ARG A 304 -12.12 5.16 27.20
N LEU A 305 -11.32 6.20 27.01
CA LEU A 305 -10.00 6.29 27.62
C LEU A 305 -10.08 6.42 29.14
N ARG A 306 -11.04 7.16 29.71
CA ARG A 306 -11.28 7.17 31.17
C ARG A 306 -11.61 5.77 31.69
N THR A 307 -12.50 5.05 30.99
CA THR A 307 -12.85 3.66 31.33
C THR A 307 -11.62 2.74 31.26
N MET A 308 -10.78 2.90 30.23
CA MET A 308 -9.53 2.17 30.08
C MET A 308 -8.55 2.47 31.22
N ILE A 309 -8.40 3.74 31.61
CA ILE A 309 -7.57 4.15 32.75
C ILE A 309 -8.09 3.51 34.05
N ASP A 310 -9.39 3.57 34.30
CA ASP A 310 -10.03 3.03 35.51
C ASP A 310 -9.86 1.50 35.61
N ILE A 311 -10.00 0.78 34.49
CA ILE A 311 -9.87 -0.68 34.44
C ILE A 311 -8.41 -1.12 34.60
N THR A 312 -7.47 -0.44 33.94
CA THR A 312 -6.07 -0.86 33.89
C THR A 312 -5.26 -0.38 35.10
N GLY A 313 -5.64 0.76 35.69
CA GLY A 313 -4.83 1.43 36.71
C GLY A 313 -3.42 1.81 36.23
N ALA A 314 -3.20 1.84 34.91
CA ALA A 314 -1.89 2.09 34.32
C ALA A 314 -1.47 3.56 34.43
N ASP A 315 -0.16 3.81 34.45
CA ASP A 315 0.36 5.17 34.44
C ASP A 315 0.59 5.62 32.99
N PHE A 316 -0.19 6.61 32.56
CA PHE A 316 -0.11 7.22 31.24
C PHE A 316 0.71 8.53 31.24
N GLY A 317 1.38 8.87 32.35
CA GLY A 317 2.23 10.07 32.55
C GLY A 317 3.68 9.92 32.06
N ARG A 318 4.35 11.03 31.74
CA ARG A 318 5.74 11.11 31.24
C ARG A 318 6.63 11.10 32.45
N ARG A 319 7.73 10.36 32.38
CA ARG A 319 8.74 10.41 33.44
C ARG A 319 10.08 10.85 32.85
N PRO A 320 10.96 11.46 33.67
CA PRO A 320 12.35 11.63 33.28
C PRO A 320 12.92 10.28 32.84
N ALA A 321 13.77 10.28 31.81
CA ALA A 321 14.44 9.07 31.36
C ALA A 321 15.13 8.41 32.58
N PRO A 322 14.92 7.10 32.82
CA PRO A 322 15.59 6.40 33.90
C PRO A 322 17.11 6.45 33.68
N ALA A 323 17.89 6.36 34.76
CA ALA A 323 19.33 6.15 34.62
C ALA A 323 19.57 4.91 33.73
N PRO A 324 20.56 4.93 32.81
CA PRO A 324 20.89 3.77 32.00
C PRO A 324 21.04 2.56 32.91
N VAL A 325 20.37 1.46 32.58
CA VAL A 325 20.50 0.23 33.37
C VAL A 325 21.97 -0.16 33.36
N ASP A 326 22.62 -0.19 34.54
CA ASP A 326 23.99 -0.66 34.67
C ASP A 326 24.03 -2.15 34.29
N THR A 327 24.38 -2.41 33.03
CA THR A 327 24.39 -3.76 32.52
C THR A 327 25.70 -4.42 32.95
N LYS A 328 25.61 -5.47 33.77
CA LYS A 328 26.77 -6.35 34.06
C LYS A 328 27.41 -6.99 32.81
N ARG A 329 26.84 -6.79 31.61
CA ARG A 329 27.35 -7.27 30.32
C ARG A 329 28.01 -6.13 29.55
N ARG A 330 28.94 -6.47 28.66
CA ARG A 330 29.52 -5.56 27.68
C ARG A 330 28.44 -5.05 26.71
N LEU A 331 28.64 -3.84 26.19
CA LEU A 331 27.81 -3.29 25.12
C LEU A 331 28.03 -4.11 23.86
N ARG A 332 26.97 -4.38 23.11
CA ARG A 332 27.06 -5.05 21.80
C ARG A 332 26.96 -4.03 20.69
N VAL A 333 28.03 -3.88 19.93
CA VAL A 333 28.13 -2.91 18.83
C VAL A 333 28.23 -3.66 17.51
N LEU A 334 27.30 -3.39 16.60
CA LEU A 334 27.31 -3.92 15.24
C LEU A 334 27.92 -2.89 14.29
N MET A 335 29.10 -3.16 13.75
CA MET A 335 29.74 -2.34 12.74
C MET A 335 29.23 -2.69 11.34
N CYS A 336 28.47 -1.79 10.71
CA CYS A 336 28.02 -1.97 9.33
C CYS A 336 29.12 -1.49 8.37
N THR A 337 29.62 -2.38 7.52
CA THR A 337 30.78 -2.11 6.68
C THR A 337 30.87 -3.01 5.44
N HIS A 338 31.55 -2.53 4.40
CA HIS A 338 31.71 -3.27 3.15
C HIS A 338 32.96 -4.17 3.10
N SER A 339 33.91 -4.02 4.05
CA SER A 339 35.11 -4.86 4.15
C SER A 339 35.62 -4.96 5.58
N THR A 340 36.45 -5.96 5.83
CA THR A 340 37.20 -6.16 7.09
C THR A 340 38.64 -6.56 6.76
N LYS A 341 39.54 -6.60 7.76
CA LYS A 341 40.93 -7.08 7.58
C LYS A 341 41.04 -8.54 7.13
N TYR A 342 39.95 -9.30 7.26
CA TYR A 342 39.89 -10.71 6.84
C TYR A 342 39.55 -10.87 5.35
N GLU A 343 39.21 -9.77 4.66
CA GLU A 343 38.90 -9.76 3.23
C GLU A 343 40.15 -9.47 2.38
N ALA A 344 40.13 -9.89 1.10
CA ALA A 344 41.29 -9.75 0.21
C ALA A 344 41.65 -8.30 -0.17
N ALA A 345 40.70 -7.37 -0.06
CA ALA A 345 40.87 -5.96 -0.35
C ALA A 345 40.39 -5.11 0.85
N TRP A 346 41.32 -4.39 1.47
CA TRP A 346 41.09 -3.54 2.63
C TRP A 346 41.95 -2.27 2.56
N GLY A 347 41.57 -1.25 3.33
CA GLY A 347 42.21 0.06 3.40
C GLY A 347 42.17 0.65 4.81
N GLY A 348 42.11 1.98 4.90
CA GLY A 348 42.23 2.71 6.17
C GLY A 348 41.04 2.52 7.12
N VAL A 349 39.84 2.20 6.61
CA VAL A 349 38.63 2.02 7.44
C VAL A 349 38.70 0.70 8.22
N GLU A 350 39.19 -0.38 7.60
CA GLU A 350 39.34 -1.68 8.25
C GLU A 350 40.39 -1.63 9.37
N VAL A 351 41.45 -0.87 9.15
CA VAL A 351 42.47 -0.58 10.17
C VAL A 351 41.87 0.19 11.35
N TYR A 352 41.03 1.19 11.06
CA TYR A 352 40.31 1.92 12.09
C TYR A 352 39.41 0.98 12.90
N GLN A 353 38.62 0.12 12.24
CA GLN A 353 37.76 -0.86 12.92
C GLN A 353 38.54 -1.79 13.85
N GLU A 354 39.70 -2.31 13.42
CA GLU A 354 40.57 -3.14 14.26
C GLU A 354 41.10 -2.36 15.47
N THR A 355 41.50 -1.11 15.25
CA THR A 355 41.97 -0.22 16.32
C THR A 355 40.89 -0.02 17.38
N LEU A 356 39.61 0.16 16.97
CA LEU A 356 38.49 0.25 17.90
C LEU A 356 38.29 -1.04 18.70
N CYS A 357 38.37 -2.21 18.04
CA CYS A 357 38.22 -3.50 18.71
C CYS A 357 39.30 -3.71 19.78
N ASN A 358 40.53 -3.27 19.50
CA ASN A 358 41.64 -3.36 20.46
C ASN A 358 41.47 -2.38 21.63
N LEU A 359 41.07 -1.13 21.36
CA LEU A 359 40.91 -0.09 22.39
C LEU A 359 39.74 -0.38 23.34
N LEU A 360 38.62 -0.92 22.82
CA LEU A 360 37.36 -1.05 23.57
C LEU A 360 36.93 -2.50 23.84
N GLY A 361 37.73 -3.50 23.48
CA GLY A 361 37.37 -4.92 23.62
C GLY A 361 37.19 -5.42 25.06
N ARG A 362 37.47 -4.60 26.08
CA ARG A 362 37.17 -4.92 27.49
C ARG A 362 35.75 -4.52 27.88
N GLU A 363 35.23 -3.46 27.27
CA GLU A 363 33.93 -2.84 27.55
C GLU A 363 32.86 -3.18 26.50
N VAL A 364 33.27 -3.54 25.29
CA VAL A 364 32.40 -3.72 24.10
C VAL A 364 32.66 -5.06 23.44
N ASP A 365 31.58 -5.75 23.06
CA ASP A 365 31.58 -6.90 22.15
C ASP A 365 31.23 -6.42 20.74
N PHE A 366 32.19 -6.47 19.82
CA PHE A 366 32.02 -6.03 18.43
C PHE A 366 31.60 -7.16 17.49
N TYR A 367 30.71 -6.82 16.57
CA TYR A 367 30.27 -7.65 15.46
C TYR A 367 30.36 -6.85 14.15
N TYR A 368 30.51 -7.54 13.02
CA TYR A 368 30.47 -6.92 11.69
C TYR A 368 29.23 -7.36 10.92
N TRP A 369 28.53 -6.41 10.32
CA TRP A 369 27.55 -6.66 9.27
C TRP A 369 28.19 -6.34 7.92
N LEU A 370 28.39 -7.37 7.09
CA LEU A 370 29.15 -7.29 5.86
C LEU A 370 28.30 -7.74 4.67
N ARG A 371 28.26 -6.95 3.60
CA ARG A 371 27.60 -7.32 2.34
C ARG A 371 28.59 -7.44 1.18
N ARG A 372 28.60 -8.60 0.51
CA ARG A 372 29.41 -8.86 -0.68
C ARG A 372 28.66 -9.75 -1.68
N GLY A 373 28.59 -9.30 -2.93
CA GLY A 373 27.89 -10.01 -4.00
C GLY A 373 26.44 -10.29 -3.62
N ASN A 374 26.08 -11.57 -3.57
CA ASN A 374 24.73 -12.06 -3.31
C ASN A 374 24.49 -12.53 -1.85
N HIS A 375 25.29 -12.06 -0.88
CA HIS A 375 25.10 -12.44 0.51
C HIS A 375 25.50 -11.35 1.50
N CYS A 376 24.82 -11.36 2.64
CA CYS A 376 25.18 -10.64 3.86
C CYS A 376 25.71 -11.62 4.91
N ARG A 377 26.70 -11.21 5.69
CA ARG A 377 27.35 -12.02 6.74
C ARG A 377 27.39 -11.25 8.05
N LEU A 378 27.10 -11.95 9.14
CA LEU A 378 27.36 -11.52 10.49
C LEU A 378 28.67 -12.18 10.97
N LEU A 379 29.67 -11.37 11.31
CA LEU A 379 30.97 -11.86 11.78
C LEU A 379 31.24 -11.38 13.22
N THR A 380 32.03 -12.15 13.97
CA THR A 380 32.63 -11.69 15.23
C THR A 380 33.82 -10.75 14.97
N ALA A 381 34.30 -10.05 16.00
CA ALA A 381 35.53 -9.24 15.92
C ALA A 381 36.76 -10.03 15.42
N ASP A 382 36.81 -11.33 15.73
CA ASP A 382 37.90 -12.25 15.33
C ASP A 382 37.73 -12.79 13.89
N GLY A 383 36.66 -12.40 13.20
CA GLY A 383 36.39 -12.78 11.80
C GLY A 383 35.67 -14.10 11.64
N GLU A 384 35.16 -14.70 12.72
CA GLU A 384 34.36 -15.92 12.64
C GLU A 384 32.95 -15.61 12.11
N GLU A 385 32.51 -16.35 11.09
CA GLU A 385 31.16 -16.23 10.54
C GLU A 385 30.14 -16.86 11.49
N VAL A 386 29.30 -16.00 12.07
CA VAL A 386 28.20 -16.42 12.96
C VAL A 386 27.00 -16.87 12.13
N GLU A 387 26.66 -16.09 11.10
CA GLU A 387 25.49 -16.32 10.27
C GLU A 387 25.66 -15.70 8.88
N ARG A 388 24.98 -16.28 7.89
CA ARG A 388 25.01 -15.85 6.49
C ARG A 388 23.60 -15.85 5.91
N PHE A 389 23.30 -14.80 5.14
CA PHE A 389 22.00 -14.55 4.52
C PHE A 389 22.18 -14.35 3.02
N ASP A 390 21.42 -15.05 2.20
CA ASP A 390 21.43 -14.85 0.75
C ASP A 390 20.53 -13.66 0.38
N VAL A 391 21.06 -12.73 -0.42
CA VAL A 391 20.36 -11.51 -0.88
C VAL A 391 20.64 -11.28 -2.37
N PRO A 392 19.78 -10.56 -3.09
CA PRO A 392 20.07 -10.16 -4.47
C PRO A 392 21.37 -9.36 -4.56
N GLU A 393 22.09 -9.49 -5.68
CA GLU A 393 23.26 -8.63 -5.94
C GLU A 393 22.80 -7.22 -6.27
N VAL A 394 23.42 -6.22 -5.64
CA VAL A 394 23.19 -4.80 -5.92
C VAL A 394 24.51 -4.09 -6.20
N GLY A 395 24.45 -3.05 -7.04
CA GLY A 395 25.60 -2.21 -7.32
C GLY A 395 26.10 -1.47 -6.07
N TRP A 396 27.42 -1.27 -5.96
CA TRP A 396 28.09 -0.59 -4.83
C TRP A 396 27.42 0.72 -4.39
N THR A 397 27.04 1.55 -5.38
CA THR A 397 26.49 2.89 -5.16
C THR A 397 24.97 2.94 -5.24
N ASP A 398 24.29 1.82 -5.52
CA ASP A 398 23.00 1.87 -6.20
C ASP A 398 21.81 1.61 -5.29
N ALA A 399 22.01 0.88 -4.19
CA ALA A 399 20.95 0.44 -3.29
C ALA A 399 20.41 1.58 -2.41
N MET A 400 19.15 1.95 -2.62
CA MET A 400 18.43 2.85 -1.71
C MET A 400 17.65 2.06 -0.67
N CYS A 401 16.76 1.16 -1.10
CA CYS A 401 16.07 0.19 -0.27
C CYS A 401 16.33 -1.23 -0.80
N ASP A 402 16.47 -2.20 0.09
CA ASP A 402 16.64 -3.62 -0.26
C ASP A 402 16.01 -4.53 0.80
N GLY A 403 14.75 -4.91 0.56
CA GLY A 403 13.94 -5.68 1.51
C GLY A 403 14.65 -6.92 2.09
N PRO A 404 15.23 -7.81 1.27
CA PRO A 404 16.03 -8.94 1.75
C PRO A 404 17.13 -8.57 2.74
N GLU A 405 17.94 -7.53 2.45
CA GLU A 405 18.98 -7.08 3.37
C GLU A 405 18.38 -6.44 4.63
N GLU A 406 17.38 -5.57 4.48
CA GLU A 406 16.73 -4.85 5.57
C GLU A 406 16.11 -5.82 6.60
N MET A 407 15.41 -6.85 6.11
CA MET A 407 14.83 -7.89 6.96
C MET A 407 15.91 -8.70 7.69
N ALA A 408 16.96 -9.14 6.98
CA ALA A 408 18.05 -9.89 7.60
C ALA A 408 18.81 -9.04 8.65
N PHE A 409 19.05 -7.77 8.33
CA PHE A 409 19.71 -6.82 9.20
C PHE A 409 18.90 -6.52 10.47
N SER A 410 17.60 -6.25 10.33
CA SER A 410 16.69 -6.05 11.47
C SER A 410 16.61 -7.30 12.35
N ASN A 411 16.57 -8.49 11.75
CA ASN A 411 16.64 -9.76 12.48
C ASN A 411 17.92 -9.85 13.32
N VAL A 412 19.09 -9.56 12.74
CA VAL A 412 20.37 -9.59 13.46
C VAL A 412 20.39 -8.63 14.65
N ILE A 413 19.92 -7.40 14.46
CA ILE A 413 19.85 -6.41 15.56
C ILE A 413 19.01 -6.95 16.72
N SER A 414 17.87 -7.59 16.41
CA SER A 414 16.96 -8.11 17.43
C SER A 414 17.43 -9.40 18.09
N HIS A 415 17.77 -10.40 17.27
CA HIS A 415 18.14 -11.74 17.70
C HIS A 415 19.42 -11.74 18.55
N TYR A 416 20.41 -10.94 18.17
CA TYR A 416 21.66 -10.79 18.92
C TYR A 416 21.62 -9.63 19.92
N ASN A 417 20.50 -8.91 19.99
CA ASN A 417 20.25 -7.76 20.89
C ASN A 417 21.41 -6.76 20.87
N MET A 418 21.67 -6.25 19.65
CA MET A 418 22.64 -5.19 19.42
C MET A 418 22.14 -3.90 20.07
N ASP A 419 23.03 -3.26 20.83
CA ASP A 419 22.72 -2.03 21.56
C ASP A 419 22.95 -0.81 20.67
N VAL A 420 24.03 -0.84 19.88
CA VAL A 420 24.41 0.24 18.95
C VAL A 420 24.78 -0.37 17.60
N VAL A 421 24.36 0.29 16.54
CA VAL A 421 24.86 0.07 15.18
C VAL A 421 25.77 1.22 14.81
N HIS A 422 27.03 0.91 14.52
CA HIS A 422 28.02 1.88 14.07
C HIS A 422 28.28 1.72 12.57
N PHE A 423 27.72 2.62 11.78
CA PHE A 423 27.93 2.67 10.34
C PHE A 423 29.33 3.21 10.02
N GLN A 424 30.15 2.35 9.41
CA GLN A 424 31.46 2.71 8.89
C GLN A 424 31.34 3.08 7.41
N HIS A 425 30.57 2.32 6.64
CA HIS A 425 30.32 2.61 5.24
C HIS A 425 29.02 1.94 4.79
N LEU A 426 28.29 2.57 3.88
CA LEU A 426 27.06 2.03 3.28
C LEU A 426 27.27 1.57 1.82
N GLY A 427 28.51 1.25 1.45
CA GLY A 427 28.82 0.75 0.11
C GLY A 427 28.33 -0.69 0.01
N HIS A 428 27.66 -1.04 -1.09
CA HIS A 428 26.87 -2.28 -1.27
C HIS A 428 25.62 -2.40 -0.39
N HIS A 429 25.54 -1.68 0.74
CA HIS A 429 24.39 -1.72 1.64
C HIS A 429 23.27 -0.77 1.20
N ALA A 430 22.03 -1.07 1.58
CA ALA A 430 20.92 -0.16 1.39
C ALA A 430 21.08 1.13 2.23
N LEU A 431 20.76 2.29 1.64
CA LEU A 431 20.72 3.59 2.34
C LEU A 431 19.71 3.61 3.49
N SER A 432 18.70 2.73 3.47
CA SER A 432 17.67 2.61 4.49
C SER A 432 18.16 2.00 5.82
N LEU A 433 19.31 1.32 5.85
CA LEU A 433 19.74 0.57 7.04
C LEU A 433 19.83 1.38 8.35
N PRO A 434 20.27 2.65 8.37
CA PRO A 434 20.23 3.45 9.60
C PRO A 434 18.81 3.70 10.11
N ILE A 435 17.84 3.85 9.19
CA ILE A 435 16.42 3.94 9.54
C ILE A 435 15.94 2.62 10.15
N ILE A 436 16.30 1.49 9.54
CA ILE A 436 15.93 0.15 10.04
C ILE A 436 16.56 -0.12 11.41
N ALA A 437 17.82 0.27 11.62
CA ALA A 437 18.49 0.16 12.92
C ALA A 437 17.74 0.93 14.01
N LYS A 438 17.32 2.16 13.70
CA LYS A 438 16.59 3.02 14.63
C LYS A 438 15.17 2.51 14.91
N ALA A 439 14.48 2.00 13.90
CA ALA A 439 13.18 1.33 14.04
C ALA A 439 13.26 0.08 14.93
N CYS A 440 14.41 -0.61 14.92
CA CYS A 440 14.71 -1.69 15.87
C CYS A 440 15.08 -1.20 17.28
N GLY A 441 15.08 0.11 17.53
CA GLY A 441 15.42 0.71 18.82
C GLY A 441 16.90 0.66 19.18
N ALA A 442 17.81 0.38 18.23
CA ALA A 442 19.25 0.47 18.48
C ALA A 442 19.74 1.93 18.42
N GLY A 443 20.81 2.24 19.15
CA GLY A 443 21.55 3.49 18.96
C GLY A 443 22.23 3.51 17.60
N VAL A 444 22.24 4.64 16.92
CA VAL A 444 22.81 4.76 15.56
C VAL A 444 23.95 5.77 15.56
N VAL A 445 25.16 5.27 15.31
CA VAL A 445 26.39 6.07 15.18
C VAL A 445 26.91 5.98 13.74
N PHE A 446 27.34 7.09 13.17
CA PHE A 446 27.85 7.14 11.80
C PHE A 446 29.24 7.80 11.76
N SER A 447 30.25 7.10 11.24
CA SER A 447 31.58 7.70 10.96
C SER A 447 31.65 8.19 9.51
N ALA A 448 31.83 9.49 9.30
CA ALA A 448 31.97 10.08 7.97
C ALA A 448 33.40 9.90 7.43
N HIS A 449 33.75 8.68 7.04
CA HIS A 449 35.08 8.34 6.50
C HIS A 449 35.34 8.89 5.09
N ASP A 450 34.28 9.19 4.34
CA ASP A 450 34.31 9.74 2.99
C ASP A 450 33.10 10.66 2.73
N PHE A 451 33.01 11.21 1.52
CA PHE A 451 31.91 12.08 1.12
C PHE A 451 30.80 11.34 0.38
N TRP A 452 30.65 10.04 0.59
CA TRP A 452 29.57 9.25 -0.02
C TRP A 452 28.20 9.77 0.41
N LEU A 453 28.04 10.28 1.64
CA LEU A 453 26.78 10.93 2.05
C LEU A 453 26.41 12.09 1.11
N ILE A 454 27.39 12.82 0.57
CA ILE A 454 27.15 13.92 -0.37
C ILE A 454 26.79 13.40 -1.75
N SER A 455 27.63 12.50 -2.32
CA SER A 455 27.45 12.00 -3.68
C SER A 455 27.96 10.57 -3.85
N SER A 456 27.42 9.83 -4.82
CA SER A 456 27.93 8.50 -5.22
C SER A 456 29.41 8.53 -5.62
N ARG A 457 29.89 9.68 -6.13
CA ARG A 457 31.31 9.98 -6.29
C ARG A 457 31.88 10.45 -4.94
N TYR A 458 32.20 9.50 -4.07
CA TYR A 458 32.69 9.75 -2.70
C TYR A 458 33.96 10.60 -2.59
N ASN A 459 34.69 10.78 -3.71
CA ASN A 459 35.86 11.65 -3.79
C ASN A 459 35.56 13.07 -4.29
N LEU A 460 34.30 13.37 -4.66
CA LEU A 460 33.84 14.69 -5.10
C LEU A 460 34.55 15.24 -6.36
N LEU A 461 35.18 14.37 -7.16
CA LEU A 461 35.83 14.75 -8.41
C LEU A 461 34.87 14.69 -9.59
N ASP A 462 34.90 15.71 -10.45
CA ASP A 462 34.15 15.72 -11.73
C ASP A 462 34.71 14.70 -12.74
N GLN A 463 34.09 14.60 -13.93
CA GLN A 463 34.53 13.74 -15.03
C GLN A 463 35.94 14.07 -15.57
N SER A 464 36.48 15.25 -15.22
CA SER A 464 37.81 15.73 -15.58
C SER A 464 38.80 15.64 -14.41
N PHE A 465 38.47 14.93 -13.33
CA PHE A 465 39.28 14.80 -12.10
C PHE A 465 39.56 16.14 -11.40
N ARG A 466 38.59 17.06 -11.42
CA ARG A 466 38.68 18.35 -10.70
C ARG A 466 37.70 18.40 -9.53
N TYR A 467 38.15 19.00 -8.45
CA TYR A 467 37.33 19.32 -7.29
C TYR A 467 36.96 20.81 -7.31
N ASP A 468 35.67 21.09 -7.09
CA ASP A 468 35.11 22.43 -6.90
C ASP A 468 34.03 22.35 -5.83
N GLU A 469 34.31 22.95 -4.67
CA GLU A 469 33.43 22.90 -3.50
C GLU A 469 32.08 23.58 -3.74
N GLU A 470 32.03 24.66 -4.52
CA GLU A 470 30.78 25.38 -4.78
C GLU A 470 29.85 24.57 -5.69
N LEU A 471 30.42 23.80 -6.63
CA LEU A 471 29.65 22.83 -7.39
C LEU A 471 29.13 21.70 -6.49
N VAL A 472 29.92 21.21 -5.53
CA VAL A 472 29.52 20.15 -4.57
C VAL A 472 28.28 20.54 -3.78
N LYS A 473 28.24 21.79 -3.30
CA LYS A 473 27.11 22.33 -2.55
C LYS A 473 25.84 22.41 -3.41
N SER A 474 25.97 22.65 -4.71
CA SER A 474 24.85 22.74 -5.64
C SER A 474 24.37 21.37 -6.12
N VAL A 475 23.18 20.95 -5.66
CA VAL A 475 22.51 19.73 -6.12
C VAL A 475 22.31 19.71 -7.65
N VAL A 476 21.99 20.87 -8.25
CA VAL A 476 21.79 20.99 -9.71
C VAL A 476 23.10 20.82 -10.47
N ALA A 477 24.20 21.38 -9.96
CA ALA A 477 25.51 21.20 -10.59
C ALA A 477 25.94 19.74 -10.53
N TYR A 478 25.71 19.08 -9.39
CA TYR A 478 26.07 17.67 -9.22
C TYR A 478 25.17 16.71 -10.02
N ASP A 479 23.89 17.02 -10.22
CA ASP A 479 23.04 16.30 -11.18
C ASP A 479 23.64 16.34 -12.60
N ILE A 480 24.14 17.50 -13.04
CA ILE A 480 24.80 17.63 -14.36
C ILE A 480 26.10 16.83 -14.41
N ILE A 481 26.89 16.85 -13.33
CA ILE A 481 28.14 16.06 -13.25
C ILE A 481 27.84 14.56 -13.33
N LEU A 482 26.86 14.07 -12.56
CA LEU A 482 26.47 12.66 -12.59
C LEU A 482 25.82 12.26 -13.92
N LYS A 483 25.05 13.14 -14.56
CA LYS A 483 24.54 12.90 -15.92
C LYS A 483 25.68 12.70 -16.92
N ASN A 484 26.71 13.55 -16.86
CA ASN A 484 27.84 13.48 -17.79
C ASN A 484 28.79 12.32 -17.48
N ALA A 485 29.04 12.03 -16.19
CA ALA A 485 30.02 11.04 -15.76
C ALA A 485 29.46 9.61 -15.74
N GLU A 486 28.19 9.44 -15.37
CA GLU A 486 27.58 8.14 -15.03
C GLU A 486 26.22 7.93 -15.70
N ASN A 487 25.77 8.87 -16.55
CA ASN A 487 24.48 8.84 -17.24
C ASN A 487 23.25 8.71 -16.30
N VAL A 488 23.34 9.28 -15.09
CA VAL A 488 22.20 9.41 -14.17
C VAL A 488 21.25 10.49 -14.68
N GLU A 489 19.94 10.23 -14.71
CA GLU A 489 18.96 11.22 -15.16
C GLU A 489 18.85 12.42 -14.20
N TYR A 490 18.45 13.58 -14.75
CA TYR A 490 18.24 14.79 -13.95
C TYR A 490 17.26 14.53 -12.80
N GLY A 491 17.57 15.05 -11.60
CA GLY A 491 16.82 14.78 -10.38
C GLY A 491 17.30 13.56 -9.59
N GLY A 492 18.24 12.76 -10.13
CA GLY A 492 18.79 11.59 -9.44
C GLY A 492 19.56 11.93 -8.16
N GLU A 493 20.47 12.92 -8.20
CA GLU A 493 21.18 13.41 -7.02
C GLU A 493 20.22 14.07 -6.04
N GLN A 494 19.25 14.85 -6.54
CA GLN A 494 18.22 15.46 -5.68
C GLN A 494 17.47 14.41 -4.88
N THR A 495 17.04 13.34 -5.54
CA THR A 495 16.36 12.20 -4.93
C THR A 495 17.24 11.53 -3.88
N ARG A 496 18.51 11.28 -4.24
CA ARG A 496 19.49 10.65 -3.33
C ARG A 496 19.74 11.51 -2.10
N ARG A 497 20.04 12.80 -2.25
CA ARG A 497 20.28 13.73 -1.15
C ARG A 497 19.05 13.91 -0.27
N ALA A 498 17.84 13.93 -0.85
CA ALA A 498 16.60 13.96 -0.07
C ALA A 498 16.45 12.70 0.80
N PHE A 499 16.77 11.52 0.25
CA PHE A 499 16.76 10.27 1.02
C PHE A 499 17.84 10.26 2.11
N VAL A 500 19.06 10.72 1.81
CA VAL A 500 20.13 10.84 2.81
C VAL A 500 19.73 11.80 3.93
N ALA A 501 19.13 12.95 3.60
CA ALA A 501 18.62 13.89 4.60
C ALA A 501 17.58 13.24 5.51
N LEU A 502 16.65 12.45 4.96
CA LEU A 502 15.67 11.67 5.72
C LEU A 502 16.37 10.63 6.63
N MET A 503 17.31 9.86 6.09
CA MET A 503 18.08 8.86 6.84
C MET A 503 18.84 9.47 8.02
N LEU A 504 19.42 10.66 7.84
CA LEU A 504 20.16 11.36 8.89
C LEU A 504 19.30 11.73 10.10
N HIS A 505 17.96 11.77 9.98
CA HIS A 505 17.08 11.92 11.14
C HIS A 505 17.17 10.72 12.10
N SER A 506 17.46 9.53 11.60
CA SER A 506 17.61 8.30 12.39
C SER A 506 19.01 8.10 12.98
N VAL A 507 19.97 8.99 12.66
CA VAL A 507 21.32 8.97 13.24
C VAL A 507 21.36 9.76 14.55
N ASP A 508 21.88 9.14 15.61
CA ASP A 508 22.02 9.75 16.94
C ASP A 508 23.32 10.55 17.07
N ALA A 509 24.43 10.01 16.55
CA ALA A 509 25.73 10.66 16.58
C ALA A 509 26.53 10.52 15.27
N LEU A 510 27.18 11.61 14.85
CA LEU A 510 28.09 11.65 13.71
C LEU A 510 29.53 11.94 14.14
N LEU A 511 30.46 11.15 13.61
CA LEU A 511 31.89 11.28 13.89
C LEU A 511 32.60 11.80 12.64
N PHE A 512 33.38 12.86 12.81
CA PHE A 512 34.10 13.54 11.73
C PHE A 512 35.61 13.53 11.97
N GLY A 513 36.36 13.43 10.87
CA GLY A 513 37.82 13.51 10.89
C GLY A 513 38.33 14.94 11.09
N THR A 514 37.70 15.92 10.43
CA THR A 514 38.10 17.34 10.53
C THR A 514 36.91 18.29 10.48
N GLU A 515 37.16 19.56 10.83
CA GLU A 515 36.16 20.63 10.81
C GLU A 515 35.63 20.90 9.39
N HIS A 516 36.47 20.82 8.35
CA HIS A 516 36.03 20.95 6.96
C HIS A 516 34.97 19.91 6.59
N SER A 517 35.19 18.63 6.94
CA SER A 517 34.24 17.56 6.63
C SER A 517 32.87 17.79 7.31
N TYR A 518 32.89 18.26 8.56
CA TYR A 518 31.69 18.65 9.30
C TYR A 518 31.00 19.87 8.67
N ASN A 519 31.73 20.92 8.34
CA ASN A 519 31.20 22.14 7.75
C ASN A 519 30.54 21.86 6.40
N LEU A 520 31.21 21.13 5.50
CA LEU A 520 30.68 20.80 4.18
C LEU A 520 29.41 19.95 4.27
N ILE A 521 29.42 18.90 5.09
CA ILE A 521 28.27 17.99 5.24
C ILE A 521 27.09 18.72 5.94
N SER A 522 27.35 19.56 6.94
CA SER A 522 26.30 20.30 7.66
C SER A 522 25.73 21.49 6.90
N GLU A 523 26.47 22.02 5.91
CA GLU A 523 25.94 23.00 4.96
C GLU A 523 24.97 22.36 3.98
N ILE A 524 25.30 21.18 3.46
CA ILE A 524 24.44 20.41 2.53
C ILE A 524 23.23 19.81 3.25
N TYR A 525 23.45 19.32 4.48
CA TYR A 525 22.42 18.69 5.33
C TYR A 525 22.29 19.42 6.66
N PRO A 526 21.46 20.47 6.74
CA PRO A 526 21.29 21.26 7.97
C PRO A 526 20.91 20.44 9.21
N ILE A 527 20.21 19.32 9.03
CA ILE A 527 19.82 18.39 10.11
C ILE A 527 21.02 17.93 10.95
N VAL A 528 22.22 17.84 10.36
CA VAL A 528 23.45 17.44 11.07
C VAL A 528 23.76 18.38 12.24
N LYS A 529 23.39 19.67 12.16
CA LYS A 529 23.60 20.66 13.24
C LYS A 529 22.71 20.40 14.45
N GLU A 530 21.65 19.62 14.30
CA GLU A 530 20.74 19.21 15.38
C GLU A 530 21.16 17.88 16.03
N LYS A 531 22.20 17.21 15.49
CA LYS A 531 22.69 15.91 15.96
C LYS A 531 23.91 16.07 16.87
N LYS A 532 24.19 15.02 17.66
CA LYS A 532 25.45 14.94 18.39
C LYS A 532 26.59 14.74 17.38
N CYS A 533 27.47 15.73 17.23
CA CYS A 533 28.61 15.66 16.33
C CYS A 533 29.92 15.70 17.12
N ALA A 534 30.87 14.83 16.79
CA ALA A 534 32.20 14.79 17.40
C ALA A 534 33.29 14.87 16.32
N ILE A 535 34.15 15.88 16.40
CA ILE A 535 35.32 16.04 15.51
C ILE A 535 36.54 15.54 16.26
N MET A 536 36.82 14.24 16.14
CA MET A 536 37.83 13.54 16.98
C MET A 536 39.08 13.14 16.20
N GLY A 537 39.07 13.31 14.87
CA GLY A 537 40.10 12.77 13.98
C GLY A 537 40.00 11.25 13.82
N ILE A 538 41.09 10.62 13.37
CA ILE A 538 41.19 9.16 13.21
C ILE A 538 42.47 8.69 13.89
N PRO A 539 42.39 7.76 14.87
CA PRO A 539 43.58 7.25 15.54
C PRO A 539 44.48 6.48 14.58
N SER A 540 45.79 6.69 14.69
CA SER A 540 46.77 5.82 14.03
C SER A 540 46.84 4.46 14.76
N PRO A 541 47.15 3.36 14.08
CA PRO A 541 47.34 2.05 14.72
C PRO A 541 48.48 2.11 15.74
N GLU A 542 48.28 1.54 16.93
CA GLU A 542 49.35 1.43 17.93
C GLU A 542 50.40 0.40 17.48
N SER A 543 51.67 0.80 17.42
CA SER A 543 52.81 -0.12 17.28
C SER A 543 53.20 -0.69 18.65
N THR A 544 53.70 -1.93 18.70
CA THR A 544 54.13 -2.59 19.95
C THR A 544 55.24 -1.84 20.72
N LEU A 545 55.95 -0.94 20.04
CA LEU A 545 56.89 0.02 20.61
C LEU A 545 56.49 1.43 20.17
N PRO A 546 56.55 2.46 21.02
CA PRO A 546 56.30 3.84 20.60
C PRO A 546 57.24 4.22 19.45
N VAL A 547 56.70 4.77 18.36
CA VAL A 547 57.51 5.24 17.23
C VAL A 547 58.43 6.36 17.73
N ALA A 548 59.71 6.06 17.90
CA ALA A 548 60.70 7.06 18.29
C ALA A 548 60.86 8.04 17.14
N ARG A 549 60.49 9.29 17.37
CA ARG A 549 60.56 10.34 16.35
C ARG A 549 61.99 10.51 15.83
N LYS A 550 62.15 10.70 14.51
CA LYS A 550 63.44 11.05 13.90
C LYS A 550 64.02 12.30 14.58
N GLU A 551 65.26 12.23 15.04
CA GLU A 551 65.98 13.42 15.51
C GLU A 551 66.42 14.28 14.32
N TYR A 552 66.50 15.60 14.54
CA TYR A 552 66.95 16.51 13.51
C TYR A 552 68.42 16.24 13.14
N ALA A 553 68.68 16.10 11.83
CA ALA A 553 70.04 16.03 11.28
C ALA A 553 70.20 17.00 10.09
N PRO A 554 71.29 17.78 10.02
CA PRO A 554 71.56 18.65 8.88
C PRO A 554 71.77 17.84 7.58
N LEU A 555 71.72 18.53 6.44
CA LEU A 555 71.91 17.88 5.13
C LEU A 555 73.38 17.62 4.81
N ASP A 556 74.30 18.53 5.18
CA ASP A 556 75.74 18.39 4.97
C ASP A 556 76.14 17.94 3.53
N GLY A 557 75.43 18.46 2.52
CA GLY A 557 75.66 18.13 1.11
C GLY A 557 74.95 16.87 0.59
N ARG A 558 74.20 16.14 1.44
CA ARG A 558 73.35 15.03 1.03
C ARG A 558 72.08 15.51 0.31
N LYS A 559 71.52 14.66 -0.55
CA LYS A 559 70.23 14.91 -1.20
C LYS A 559 69.12 15.02 -0.14
N LEU A 560 68.16 15.92 -0.35
CA LEU A 560 66.97 15.98 0.48
C LEU A 560 66.10 14.75 0.19
N GLY A 561 65.80 13.96 1.22
CA GLY A 561 64.96 12.78 1.08
C GLY A 561 63.47 13.17 1.05
N VAL A 562 62.75 12.73 0.03
CA VAL A 562 61.33 13.07 -0.20
C VAL A 562 60.52 11.79 -0.24
N ALA A 563 59.68 11.56 0.76
CA ALA A 563 58.77 10.43 0.84
C ALA A 563 57.42 10.76 0.19
N ILE A 564 56.92 9.82 -0.60
CA ILE A 564 55.53 9.75 -1.03
C ILE A 564 54.90 8.64 -0.21
N VAL A 565 53.94 8.97 0.64
CA VAL A 565 53.35 8.03 1.61
C VAL A 565 51.90 7.73 1.25
N GLY A 566 51.58 6.46 1.09
CA GLY A 566 50.26 5.96 0.71
C GLY A 566 50.21 5.43 -0.73
N ASN A 567 49.04 5.02 -1.18
CA ASN A 567 48.88 4.44 -2.51
C ASN A 567 49.26 5.46 -3.61
N PHE A 568 50.07 5.02 -4.56
CA PHE A 568 50.51 5.81 -5.71
C PHE A 568 49.50 5.67 -6.85
N LEU A 569 48.48 6.54 -6.85
CA LEU A 569 47.45 6.62 -7.88
C LEU A 569 47.08 8.08 -8.19
N ARG A 570 46.33 8.27 -9.27
CA ARG A 570 46.01 9.59 -9.83
C ARG A 570 45.36 10.53 -8.81
N THR A 571 44.38 10.05 -8.06
CA THR A 571 43.65 10.85 -7.06
C THR A 571 44.51 11.27 -5.87
N LYS A 572 45.64 10.57 -5.62
CA LYS A 572 46.63 10.90 -4.58
C LYS A 572 47.77 11.78 -5.11
N GLY A 573 47.65 12.31 -6.34
CA GLY A 573 48.60 13.26 -6.91
C GLY A 573 49.74 12.65 -7.73
N ALA A 574 49.63 11.38 -8.15
CA ALA A 574 50.69 10.69 -8.92
C ALA A 574 51.17 11.48 -10.14
N ASP A 575 50.26 12.07 -10.93
CA ASP A 575 50.60 12.89 -12.10
C ASP A 575 51.48 14.11 -11.72
N THR A 576 51.14 14.77 -10.61
CA THR A 576 51.92 15.90 -10.09
C THR A 576 53.29 15.45 -9.63
N ILE A 577 53.38 14.29 -8.97
CA ILE A 577 54.63 13.74 -8.47
C ILE A 577 55.54 13.31 -9.63
N LEU A 578 55.02 12.69 -10.68
CA LEU A 578 55.80 12.31 -11.86
C LEU A 578 56.37 13.55 -12.55
N ASN A 579 55.53 14.56 -12.81
CA ASN A 579 55.97 15.83 -13.36
C ASN A 579 57.02 16.51 -12.47
N LEU A 580 56.82 16.48 -11.15
CA LEU A 580 57.78 17.00 -10.16
C LEU A 580 59.12 16.27 -10.25
N ILE A 581 59.11 14.94 -10.29
CA ILE A 581 60.34 14.15 -10.43
C ILE A 581 61.02 14.62 -11.71
N GLU A 582 60.32 14.68 -12.84
CA GLU A 582 60.87 15.06 -14.15
C GLU A 582 61.60 16.40 -14.13
N ILE A 583 61.01 17.45 -13.55
CA ILE A 583 61.57 18.81 -13.51
C ILE A 583 62.60 19.03 -12.40
N ALA A 584 62.62 18.19 -11.36
CA ALA A 584 63.53 18.33 -10.24
C ALA A 584 64.96 17.91 -10.62
N HIS A 585 65.96 18.67 -10.14
CA HIS A 585 67.36 18.33 -10.39
C HIS A 585 67.73 17.01 -9.68
N PRO A 586 68.25 15.99 -10.40
CA PRO A 586 68.44 14.65 -9.85
C PRO A 586 69.49 14.58 -8.72
N ASP A 587 70.38 15.57 -8.63
CA ASP A 587 71.38 15.66 -7.56
C ASP A 587 70.90 16.35 -6.29
N HIS A 588 69.72 16.97 -6.30
CA HIS A 588 69.20 17.69 -5.13
C HIS A 588 68.27 16.84 -4.28
N PHE A 589 67.53 15.90 -4.90
CA PHE A 589 66.44 15.17 -4.25
C PHE A 589 66.54 13.66 -4.45
N GLN A 590 66.25 12.91 -3.39
CA GLN A 590 66.05 11.46 -3.43
C GLN A 590 64.58 11.16 -3.14
N PHE A 591 63.86 10.59 -4.11
CA PHE A 591 62.44 10.26 -3.97
C PHE A 591 62.25 8.82 -3.50
N HIS A 592 61.36 8.63 -2.54
CA HIS A 592 61.01 7.34 -1.95
C HIS A 592 59.49 7.14 -2.01
N ILE A 593 59.03 6.12 -2.73
CA ILE A 593 57.60 5.80 -2.86
C ILE A 593 57.26 4.65 -1.92
N PHE A 594 56.42 4.92 -0.92
CA PHE A 594 55.94 3.99 0.09
C PHE A 594 54.45 3.75 -0.09
N GLY A 595 54.06 2.56 -0.53
CA GLY A 595 52.68 2.16 -0.77
C GLY A 595 52.49 1.35 -2.05
N ALA A 596 51.24 0.94 -2.30
CA ALA A 596 50.90 0.21 -3.52
C ALA A 596 50.93 1.14 -4.73
N VAL A 597 51.62 0.73 -5.80
CA VAL A 597 51.61 1.45 -7.08
C VAL A 597 50.47 0.93 -7.94
N HIS A 598 49.57 1.83 -8.36
CA HIS A 598 48.46 1.48 -9.24
C HIS A 598 48.99 0.95 -10.58
N PRO A 599 48.35 -0.07 -11.20
CA PRO A 599 48.86 -0.70 -12.42
C PRO A 599 49.21 0.26 -13.56
N GLU A 600 48.46 1.36 -13.74
CA GLU A 600 48.74 2.33 -14.80
C GLU A 600 50.10 3.04 -14.65
N TYR A 601 50.59 3.20 -13.41
CA TYR A 601 51.84 3.90 -13.13
C TYR A 601 53.03 2.96 -12.97
N LYS A 602 52.82 1.64 -12.86
CA LYS A 602 53.91 0.67 -12.70
C LYS A 602 54.91 0.73 -13.86
N GLN A 603 54.39 0.73 -15.10
CA GLN A 603 55.22 0.81 -16.29
C GLN A 603 55.89 2.18 -16.42
N VAL A 604 55.14 3.26 -16.14
CA VAL A 604 55.66 4.63 -16.21
C VAL A 604 56.85 4.84 -15.25
N LEU A 605 56.75 4.35 -14.00
CA LEU A 605 57.85 4.41 -13.03
C LEU A 605 59.04 3.55 -13.43
N ALA A 606 58.82 2.40 -14.08
CA ALA A 606 59.88 1.55 -14.59
C ALA A 606 60.63 2.23 -15.76
N ASP A 607 59.89 2.87 -16.67
CA ASP A 607 60.43 3.54 -17.85
C ASP A 607 61.14 4.87 -17.52
N LEU A 608 60.81 5.49 -16.38
CA LEU A 608 61.41 6.74 -15.93
C LEU A 608 62.95 6.64 -15.80
N ASN A 609 63.49 5.45 -15.52
CA ASN A 609 64.92 5.12 -15.45
C ASN A 609 65.78 6.17 -14.71
N ARG A 610 65.32 6.58 -13.51
CA ARG A 610 65.99 7.59 -12.68
C ARG A 610 66.62 6.98 -11.43
N PRO A 611 67.95 7.10 -11.22
CA PRO A 611 68.63 6.50 -10.08
C PRO A 611 68.27 7.15 -8.74
N ASN A 612 67.65 8.34 -8.76
CA ASN A 612 67.23 9.07 -7.55
C ASN A 612 65.75 8.82 -7.17
N VAL A 613 65.14 7.73 -7.68
CA VAL A 613 63.79 7.28 -7.32
C VAL A 613 63.85 5.86 -6.80
N THR A 614 63.25 5.59 -5.65
CA THR A 614 63.20 4.25 -5.03
C THR A 614 61.76 3.89 -4.68
N VAL A 615 61.29 2.74 -5.17
CA VAL A 615 59.96 2.20 -4.83
C VAL A 615 60.15 1.13 -3.76
N HIS A 616 59.66 1.39 -2.56
CA HIS A 616 59.78 0.46 -1.41
C HIS A 616 58.63 -0.54 -1.34
N GLY A 617 57.49 -0.24 -1.98
CA GLY A 617 56.29 -1.06 -1.92
C GLY A 617 55.45 -0.80 -0.66
N GLN A 618 54.54 -1.72 -0.34
CA GLN A 618 53.70 -1.63 0.86
C GLN A 618 54.53 -1.92 2.11
N TYR A 619 54.33 -1.13 3.18
CA TYR A 619 54.87 -1.39 4.51
C TYR A 619 53.80 -1.99 5.41
N SER A 620 54.23 -2.75 6.43
CA SER A 620 53.31 -3.32 7.42
C SER A 620 52.83 -2.22 8.38
N MET A 621 51.57 -2.30 8.80
CA MET A 621 50.98 -1.31 9.71
C MET A 621 51.77 -1.23 11.02
N GLY A 622 52.11 -0.01 11.46
CA GLY A 622 52.94 0.22 12.64
C GLY A 622 54.46 0.12 12.40
N ASP A 623 54.91 -0.48 11.29
CA ASP A 623 56.33 -0.54 10.87
C ASP A 623 56.64 0.65 9.93
N THR A 624 56.52 1.85 10.48
CA THR A 624 56.71 3.11 9.74
C THR A 624 58.14 3.66 9.83
N ASP A 625 59.04 2.95 10.51
CA ASP A 625 60.44 3.34 10.67
C ASP A 625 61.16 3.53 9.34
N ALA A 626 60.73 2.79 8.29
CA ALA A 626 61.23 2.95 6.93
C ALA A 626 61.05 4.37 6.38
N LEU A 627 60.03 5.12 6.84
CA LEU A 627 59.78 6.50 6.42
C LEU A 627 60.90 7.46 6.85
N LYS A 628 61.63 7.14 7.93
CA LYS A 628 62.69 8.00 8.50
C LYS A 628 63.88 8.23 7.56
N VAL A 629 63.99 7.43 6.49
CA VAL A 629 64.98 7.66 5.42
C VAL A 629 64.76 9.03 4.74
N ALA A 630 63.52 9.53 4.72
CA ALA A 630 63.18 10.82 4.15
C ALA A 630 63.16 11.95 5.19
N ASP A 631 63.19 13.18 4.72
CA ASP A 631 63.11 14.41 5.51
C ASP A 631 61.76 15.13 5.31
N VAL A 632 61.19 14.98 4.12
CA VAL A 632 59.95 15.63 3.68
C VAL A 632 58.96 14.54 3.25
N ALA A 633 57.67 14.74 3.51
CA ALA A 633 56.59 13.89 3.00
C ALA A 633 55.71 14.67 2.00
N LEU A 634 55.28 14.03 0.93
CA LEU A 634 54.35 14.58 -0.05
C LEU A 634 52.98 13.91 0.09
N ASN A 635 51.96 14.69 0.41
CA ASN A 635 50.55 14.26 0.41
C ASN A 635 49.78 15.19 -0.53
N LEU A 636 49.80 14.88 -1.83
CA LEU A 636 49.35 15.79 -2.90
C LEU A 636 47.99 15.39 -3.49
N SER A 637 47.07 14.92 -2.66
CA SER A 637 45.74 14.49 -3.09
C SER A 637 44.99 15.59 -3.84
N ILE A 638 44.35 15.23 -4.95
CA ILE A 638 43.59 16.18 -5.79
C ILE A 638 42.12 16.30 -5.37
N TRP A 639 41.72 15.55 -4.35
CA TRP A 639 40.39 15.50 -3.79
C TRP A 639 40.46 15.89 -2.30
N PRO A 640 39.37 16.39 -1.70
CA PRO A 640 39.34 16.69 -0.28
C PRO A 640 39.46 15.39 0.51
N GLU A 641 40.60 15.14 1.15
CA GLU A 641 40.71 14.02 2.10
C GLU A 641 39.83 14.33 3.33
N THR A 642 39.27 13.31 3.97
CA THR A 642 38.47 13.45 5.21
C THR A 642 39.34 13.49 6.48
N TYR A 643 40.53 12.89 6.44
CA TYR A 643 41.52 13.00 7.50
C TYR A 643 42.96 12.82 7.01
N CYS A 644 43.23 11.77 6.20
CA CYS A 644 44.56 11.37 5.73
C CYS A 644 45.48 10.82 6.84
N ILE A 645 45.39 9.51 7.13
CA ILE A 645 46.20 8.85 8.18
C ILE A 645 47.71 8.90 7.86
N SER A 646 48.10 8.83 6.58
CA SER A 646 49.50 8.93 6.17
C SER A 646 50.17 10.25 6.55
N LEU A 647 49.39 11.33 6.75
CA LEU A 647 49.91 12.60 7.28
C LEU A 647 50.29 12.46 8.77
N SER A 648 49.47 11.75 9.56
CA SER A 648 49.79 11.42 10.96
C SER A 648 51.08 10.59 11.04
N GLU A 649 51.21 9.57 10.19
CA GLU A 649 52.41 8.71 10.13
C GLU A 649 53.67 9.50 9.76
N ALA A 650 53.56 10.44 8.81
CA ALA A 650 54.67 11.33 8.45
C ALA A 650 55.13 12.18 9.64
N TRP A 651 54.20 12.79 10.38
CA TRP A 651 54.51 13.58 11.57
C TRP A 651 55.09 12.74 12.71
N GLN A 652 54.54 11.56 12.97
CA GLN A 652 55.05 10.62 13.99
C GLN A 652 56.51 10.22 13.70
N ASN A 653 56.88 10.09 12.42
CA ASN A 653 58.24 9.80 11.99
C ASN A 653 59.13 11.04 11.84
N GLY A 654 58.60 12.25 12.09
CA GLY A 654 59.34 13.50 12.06
C GLY A 654 59.60 14.08 10.67
N LEU A 655 58.82 13.69 9.65
CA LEU A 655 58.93 14.23 8.29
C LEU A 655 58.14 15.55 8.18
N LEU A 656 58.67 16.50 7.41
CA LEU A 656 57.99 17.76 7.10
C LEU A 656 57.00 17.55 5.94
N PRO A 657 55.69 17.74 6.13
CA PRO A 657 54.74 17.51 5.04
C PRO A 657 54.66 18.71 4.09
N ILE A 658 54.54 18.42 2.79
CA ILE A 658 54.02 19.33 1.77
C ILE A 658 52.72 18.73 1.27
N VAL A 659 51.64 19.48 1.45
CA VAL A 659 50.27 19.01 1.20
C VAL A 659 49.53 19.90 0.23
N THR A 660 48.56 19.32 -0.48
CA THR A 660 47.62 20.12 -1.26
C THR A 660 46.67 20.89 -0.35
N ASP A 661 46.34 22.12 -0.75
CA ASP A 661 45.47 23.03 -0.01
C ASP A 661 43.99 22.68 -0.20
N VAL A 662 43.58 21.51 0.31
CA VAL A 662 42.22 20.98 0.13
C VAL A 662 41.81 20.05 1.28
N GLY A 663 40.55 20.15 1.72
CA GLY A 663 39.96 19.25 2.73
C GLY A 663 40.78 19.15 4.03
N ALA A 664 40.91 17.93 4.56
CA ALA A 664 41.66 17.69 5.79
C ALA A 664 43.14 18.10 5.72
N LEU A 665 43.74 18.13 4.53
CA LEU A 665 45.11 18.58 4.38
C LEU A 665 45.24 20.10 4.60
N HIS A 666 44.22 20.87 4.20
CA HIS A 666 44.10 22.28 4.53
C HIS A 666 43.95 22.48 6.04
N ASP A 667 43.02 21.76 6.67
CA ASP A 667 42.69 21.97 8.09
C ASP A 667 43.88 21.66 9.01
N ARG A 668 44.60 20.58 8.71
CA ARG A 668 45.56 19.98 9.65
C ARG A 668 46.96 20.60 9.56
N VAL A 669 47.37 21.09 8.39
CA VAL A 669 48.68 21.73 8.20
C VAL A 669 48.54 23.24 8.38
N GLU A 670 49.48 23.87 9.07
CA GLU A 670 49.60 25.33 9.13
C GLU A 670 50.78 25.74 8.23
N ASP A 671 50.48 26.51 7.18
CA ASP A 671 51.46 26.85 6.12
C ASP A 671 52.65 27.62 6.69
N GLY A 672 53.86 27.13 6.44
CA GLY A 672 55.09 27.75 6.93
C GLY A 672 55.42 27.45 8.40
N VAL A 673 54.56 26.75 9.14
CA VAL A 673 54.74 26.49 10.58
C VAL A 673 55.11 25.02 10.84
N ASN A 674 54.26 24.08 10.45
CA ASN A 674 54.44 22.65 10.66
C ASN A 674 54.45 21.84 9.34
N GLY A 675 54.43 22.54 8.21
CA GLY A 675 54.46 22.00 6.85
C GLY A 675 54.26 23.13 5.81
N PHE A 676 54.05 22.75 4.56
CA PHE A 676 53.67 23.68 3.49
C PHE A 676 52.38 23.26 2.79
N LYS A 677 51.56 24.24 2.43
CA LYS A 677 50.39 24.09 1.56
C LYS A 677 50.74 24.49 0.13
N VAL A 678 50.24 23.74 -0.83
CA VAL A 678 50.39 24.02 -2.26
C VAL A 678 49.06 23.88 -3.01
N PRO A 679 48.85 24.61 -4.11
CA PRO A 679 47.67 24.38 -4.94
C PRO A 679 47.70 22.98 -5.59
N ILE A 680 46.51 22.44 -5.87
CA ILE A 680 46.34 21.19 -6.61
C ILE A 680 47.01 21.29 -7.99
N ASN A 681 47.59 20.19 -8.49
CA ASN A 681 48.19 20.06 -9.82
C ASN A 681 49.30 21.10 -10.14
N SER A 682 50.06 21.52 -9.12
CA SER A 682 51.09 22.57 -9.25
C SER A 682 52.52 22.07 -8.92
N PRO A 683 53.13 21.22 -9.78
CA PRO A 683 54.45 20.63 -9.51
C PRO A 683 55.57 21.67 -9.37
N SER A 684 55.49 22.81 -10.07
CA SER A 684 56.45 23.91 -9.94
C SER A 684 56.44 24.56 -8.56
N VAL A 685 55.26 24.70 -7.94
CA VAL A 685 55.12 25.24 -6.59
C VAL A 685 55.64 24.24 -5.56
N VAL A 686 55.38 22.94 -5.76
CA VAL A 686 55.96 21.87 -4.92
C VAL A 686 57.49 21.91 -4.99
N LEU A 687 58.06 22.00 -6.19
CA LEU A 687 59.50 22.13 -6.37
C LEU A 687 60.06 23.35 -5.65
N ALA A 688 59.42 24.51 -5.76
CA ALA A 688 59.85 25.71 -5.05
C ALA A 688 59.85 25.54 -3.53
N ARG A 689 58.88 24.82 -2.95
CA ARG A 689 58.87 24.48 -1.52
C ARG A 689 59.97 23.50 -1.15
N LEU A 690 60.23 22.49 -1.98
CA LEU A 690 61.34 21.55 -1.79
C LEU A 690 62.71 22.25 -1.87
N GLU A 691 62.90 23.17 -2.81
CA GLU A 691 64.13 23.96 -2.94
C GLU A 691 64.32 24.91 -1.76
N LEU A 692 63.24 25.52 -1.24
CA LEU A 692 63.27 26.32 -0.03
C LEU A 692 63.69 25.48 1.19
N LEU A 693 63.11 24.27 1.33
CA LEU A 693 63.50 23.34 2.37
C LEU A 693 64.94 22.86 2.18
N LEU A 694 65.43 22.65 0.96
CA LEU A 694 66.82 22.28 0.67
C LEU A 694 67.78 23.41 1.10
N ALA A 695 67.46 24.66 0.76
CA ALA A 695 68.33 25.82 0.97
C ALA A 695 68.37 26.33 2.43
N SER A 696 67.29 26.16 3.20
CA SER A 696 67.16 26.77 4.54
C SER A 696 67.17 25.77 5.68
N GLU A 697 68.36 25.56 6.26
CA GLU A 697 68.54 24.72 7.46
C GLU A 697 67.74 25.23 8.69
N PRO A 698 67.76 26.53 9.04
CA PRO A 698 67.02 27.04 10.18
C PRO A 698 65.52 26.82 10.05
N LEU A 699 64.98 26.95 8.82
CA LEU A 699 63.58 26.73 8.53
C LEU A 699 63.18 25.27 8.75
N ARG A 700 63.92 24.31 8.17
CA ARG A 700 63.69 22.87 8.39
C ARG A 700 63.67 22.54 9.88
N ARG A 701 64.66 23.04 10.64
CA ARG A 701 64.77 22.77 12.08
C ARG A 701 63.60 23.35 12.86
N THR A 702 63.19 24.57 12.53
CA THR A 702 62.07 25.26 13.19
C THR A 702 60.76 24.52 12.92
N MET A 703 60.47 24.19 11.66
CA MET A 703 59.27 23.44 11.29
C MET A 703 59.24 22.07 11.93
N MET A 704 60.38 21.37 11.96
CA MET A 704 60.46 20.06 12.60
C MET A 704 60.15 20.20 14.10
N ASN A 705 60.68 21.19 14.81
CA ASN A 705 60.36 21.40 16.22
C ASN A 705 58.87 21.68 16.49
N ASN A 706 58.12 22.23 15.53
CA ASN A 706 56.68 22.49 15.65
C ASN A 706 55.80 21.25 15.43
N ILE A 707 56.35 20.15 14.95
CA ILE A 707 55.61 18.88 14.88
C ILE A 707 55.54 18.29 16.28
N THR A 708 54.36 18.28 16.88
CA THR A 708 54.12 17.79 18.25
C THR A 708 52.99 16.75 18.26
N PRO A 709 52.88 15.93 19.33
CA PRO A 709 51.80 14.94 19.43
C PRO A 709 50.37 15.49 19.31
N ALA A 710 50.16 16.79 19.51
CA ALA A 710 48.86 17.43 19.31
C ALA A 710 48.38 17.45 17.85
N LEU A 711 49.24 17.15 16.87
CA LEU A 711 48.90 17.17 15.43
C LEU A 711 48.22 15.87 14.94
N TRP A 712 48.19 14.82 15.76
CA TRP A 712 47.52 13.56 15.44
C TRP A 712 46.66 13.09 16.61
N THR A 713 45.69 12.22 16.31
CA THR A 713 44.73 11.73 17.30
C THR A 713 45.39 10.77 18.28
N ASP A 714 45.16 10.98 19.58
CA ASP A 714 45.54 10.06 20.65
C ASP A 714 44.52 8.91 20.73
N GLY A 715 45.00 7.66 20.62
CA GLY A 715 44.13 6.48 20.56
C GLY A 715 43.34 6.24 21.84
N GLN A 716 43.95 6.46 23.02
CA GLN A 716 43.29 6.22 24.31
C GLN A 716 42.19 7.25 24.59
N ALA A 717 42.47 8.54 24.35
CA ALA A 717 41.47 9.59 24.46
C ALA A 717 40.32 9.37 23.47
N TYR A 718 40.63 8.98 22.22
CA TYR A 718 39.63 8.64 21.22
C TYR A 718 38.73 7.49 21.66
N GLY A 719 39.31 6.40 22.17
CA GLY A 719 38.55 5.25 22.69
C GLY A 719 37.60 5.66 23.82
N GLN A 720 38.09 6.43 24.78
CA GLN A 720 37.27 6.89 25.90
C GLN A 720 36.09 7.76 25.45
N GLU A 721 36.32 8.71 24.54
CA GLU A 721 35.26 9.58 24.01
C GLU A 721 34.23 8.77 23.20
N LEU A 722 34.68 7.85 22.34
CA LEU A 722 33.79 6.96 21.58
C LEU A 722 32.93 6.08 22.49
N PHE A 723 33.51 5.55 23.57
CA PHE A 723 32.76 4.72 24.51
C PHE A 723 31.64 5.49 25.23
N GLU A 724 31.88 6.76 25.59
CA GLU A 724 30.84 7.61 26.15
C GLU A 724 29.76 7.94 25.10
N ILE A 725 30.12 8.12 23.83
CA ILE A 725 29.14 8.23 22.73
C ILE A 725 28.28 6.96 22.63
N TYR A 726 28.88 5.75 22.70
CA TYR A 726 28.12 4.50 22.68
C TYR A 726 27.17 4.38 23.87
N LYS A 727 27.60 4.74 25.07
CA LYS A 727 26.73 4.73 26.27
C LYS A 727 25.55 5.68 26.17
N GLU A 728 25.78 6.89 25.66
CA GLU A 728 24.71 7.89 25.53
C GLU A 728 23.69 7.56 24.43
N THR A 729 24.11 6.82 23.40
CA THR A 729 23.26 6.42 22.27
C THR A 729 22.58 5.06 22.48
N ALA A 730 23.12 4.22 23.36
CA ALA A 730 22.53 2.92 23.69
C ALA A 730 21.12 3.07 24.33
N PRO A 731 20.24 2.05 24.18
CA PRO A 731 18.92 2.04 24.79
C PRO A 731 18.98 2.19 26.32
N TYR A 732 18.19 3.12 26.88
CA TYR A 732 18.06 3.30 28.33
C TYR A 732 17.31 2.13 28.98
N THR A 733 16.36 1.54 28.25
CA THR A 733 15.61 0.36 28.67
C THR A 733 16.12 -0.88 27.95
N ARG A 734 15.97 -2.03 28.61
CA ARG A 734 16.27 -3.30 27.97
C ARG A 734 15.16 -3.63 26.96
N LEU A 735 15.55 -3.88 25.72
CA LEU A 735 14.67 -4.44 24.69
C LEU A 735 14.72 -5.98 24.72
N GLY A 736 13.68 -6.60 24.15
CA GLY A 736 13.53 -8.04 24.02
C GLY A 736 14.21 -8.62 22.77
N PHE A 737 13.98 -9.91 22.56
CA PHE A 737 14.47 -10.66 21.41
C PHE A 737 13.28 -11.12 20.56
N SER A 738 13.42 -11.07 19.25
CA SER A 738 12.41 -11.56 18.30
C SER A 738 13.02 -11.76 16.91
N GLU A 739 12.34 -12.54 16.06
CA GLU A 739 12.68 -12.67 14.64
C GLU A 739 12.16 -11.46 13.86
N MET A 740 12.85 -10.32 13.98
CA MET A 740 12.46 -9.08 13.30
C MET A 740 12.58 -9.23 11.78
N GLN A 741 11.63 -8.66 11.06
CA GLN A 741 11.60 -8.65 9.60
C GLN A 741 11.15 -7.28 9.09
N ILE A 742 11.74 -6.21 9.64
CA ILE A 742 11.41 -4.85 9.21
C ILE A 742 12.12 -4.53 7.91
N ASP A 743 11.35 -4.05 6.93
CA ASP A 743 11.82 -3.49 5.66
C ASP A 743 11.38 -2.02 5.53
N ALA A 744 11.84 -1.35 4.46
CA ALA A 744 11.51 0.05 4.16
C ALA A 744 10.01 0.31 4.07
N GLY A 745 9.24 -0.61 3.48
CA GLY A 745 7.78 -0.49 3.36
C GLY A 745 7.08 -0.54 4.72
N GLN A 746 7.61 -1.35 5.65
CA GLN A 746 7.09 -1.45 7.01
C GLN A 746 7.35 -0.21 7.85
N VAL A 747 8.35 0.61 7.53
CA VAL A 747 8.66 1.89 8.19
C VAL A 747 8.14 3.11 7.40
N HIS A 748 7.09 2.91 6.59
CA HIS A 748 6.40 3.94 5.82
C HIS A 748 7.25 4.65 4.75
N LEU A 749 8.34 4.03 4.30
CA LEU A 749 9.06 4.49 3.11
C LEU A 749 8.47 3.83 1.87
N LEU A 750 8.40 4.57 0.77
CA LEU A 750 8.14 3.96 -0.54
C LEU A 750 9.42 3.23 -0.96
N PRO A 751 9.42 1.88 -1.07
CA PRO A 751 10.65 1.14 -1.32
C PRO A 751 11.11 1.39 -2.76
N HIS A 752 12.23 2.11 -2.90
CA HIS A 752 12.91 2.30 -4.16
C HIS A 752 14.21 1.52 -4.15
N ALA A 753 14.35 0.54 -5.05
CA ALA A 753 15.59 -0.25 -5.13
C ALA A 753 16.82 0.63 -5.41
N SER A 754 16.65 1.65 -6.26
CA SER A 754 17.73 2.58 -6.60
C SER A 754 17.27 4.03 -6.72
N TRP A 755 18.19 4.95 -6.44
CA TRP A 755 18.04 6.39 -6.72
C TRP A 755 18.31 6.74 -8.19
N ARG A 756 19.01 5.88 -8.95
CA ARG A 756 19.47 6.18 -10.33
C ARG A 756 18.36 6.16 -11.39
N HIS A 757 17.25 5.47 -11.13
CA HIS A 757 16.20 5.19 -12.12
C HIS A 757 14.80 5.64 -11.69
N GLN A 758 14.70 6.62 -10.79
CA GLN A 758 13.40 7.10 -10.35
C GLN A 758 12.77 8.02 -11.40
N ALA A 759 11.81 7.49 -12.16
CA ALA A 759 10.83 8.33 -12.82
C ALA A 759 10.07 9.14 -11.76
N PRO A 760 9.70 10.40 -12.01
CA PRO A 760 8.93 11.18 -11.04
C PRO A 760 7.63 10.43 -10.66
N PRO A 761 7.27 10.37 -9.36
CA PRO A 761 6.14 9.58 -8.89
C PRO A 761 4.84 10.03 -9.57
N ARG A 762 4.12 9.08 -10.16
CA ARG A 762 2.75 9.29 -10.65
C ARG A 762 1.84 9.43 -9.42
N HIS A 763 1.35 10.63 -9.16
CA HIS A 763 0.41 10.94 -8.07
C HIS A 763 -1.00 11.23 -8.63
N ILE A 764 -2.02 10.93 -7.79
CA ILE A 764 -3.48 11.23 -7.83
C ILE A 764 -4.35 10.75 -9.02
N PHE A 765 -3.79 10.27 -10.12
CA PHE A 765 -4.56 9.76 -11.27
C PHE A 765 -4.31 8.29 -11.62
N ASP A 766 -3.99 7.45 -10.64
CA ASP A 766 -4.00 6.02 -10.89
C ASP A 766 -5.35 5.63 -11.52
N PRO A 767 -5.32 4.80 -12.59
CA PRO A 767 -6.51 4.50 -13.36
C PRO A 767 -7.59 3.88 -12.44
N PRO A 768 -8.87 4.19 -12.66
CA PRO A 768 -9.94 3.50 -11.94
C PRO A 768 -9.74 1.99 -12.07
N THR A 769 -9.88 1.26 -10.96
CA THR A 769 -9.98 -0.20 -10.97
C THR A 769 -10.94 -0.60 -12.09
N VAL A 770 -10.38 -1.25 -13.12
CA VAL A 770 -11.14 -1.71 -14.27
C VAL A 770 -12.11 -2.79 -13.79
N ARG A 771 -13.34 -2.80 -14.32
CA ARG A 771 -14.29 -3.88 -14.04
C ARG A 771 -13.87 -5.11 -14.84
N ASP A 772 -12.94 -5.89 -14.31
CA ASP A 772 -12.45 -7.10 -14.99
C ASP A 772 -13.51 -8.22 -14.99
N VAL A 773 -14.51 -8.13 -14.13
CA VAL A 773 -15.67 -9.05 -14.03
C VAL A 773 -16.96 -8.29 -13.68
N ALA A 774 -18.11 -8.89 -14.03
CA ALA A 774 -19.44 -8.46 -13.62
C ALA A 774 -20.28 -9.65 -13.14
N VAL A 775 -21.31 -9.38 -12.33
CA VAL A 775 -22.31 -10.39 -11.90
C VAL A 775 -23.64 -10.28 -12.63
N GLU A 776 -23.76 -9.26 -13.49
CA GLU A 776 -24.84 -9.04 -14.42
C GLU A 776 -24.24 -8.96 -15.83
N LEU A 777 -25.05 -9.27 -16.85
CA LEU A 777 -24.59 -9.16 -18.22
C LEU A 777 -24.25 -7.68 -18.53
N PRO A 778 -23.00 -7.35 -18.89
CA PRO A 778 -22.57 -5.94 -19.00
C PRO A 778 -23.30 -5.15 -20.09
N GLU A 779 -23.86 -5.84 -21.08
CA GLU A 779 -24.65 -5.24 -22.16
C GLU A 779 -26.11 -5.71 -22.09
N PRO A 780 -27.08 -4.78 -22.24
CA PRO A 780 -28.48 -5.17 -22.27
C PRO A 780 -28.79 -5.99 -23.51
N VAL A 781 -29.41 -7.15 -23.32
CA VAL A 781 -29.89 -8.02 -24.41
C VAL A 781 -31.41 -7.95 -24.49
N SER A 782 -31.92 -7.41 -25.59
CA SER A 782 -33.36 -7.32 -25.87
C SER A 782 -33.90 -8.52 -26.65
N ASP A 783 -33.03 -9.34 -27.22
CA ASP A 783 -33.38 -10.52 -28.00
C ASP A 783 -32.31 -11.60 -27.90
N TRP A 784 -32.72 -12.84 -27.61
CA TRP A 784 -31.86 -14.01 -27.67
C TRP A 784 -32.21 -14.81 -28.92
N PHE A 785 -31.31 -14.82 -29.90
CA PHE A 785 -31.62 -15.37 -31.23
C PHE A 785 -31.02 -16.75 -31.50
N ALA A 786 -30.11 -17.21 -30.64
CA ALA A 786 -29.41 -18.48 -30.78
C ALA A 786 -29.03 -19.05 -29.39
N ILE A 787 -29.37 -20.32 -29.15
CA ILE A 787 -29.00 -21.03 -27.92
C ILE A 787 -28.36 -22.36 -28.34
N GLN A 788 -27.08 -22.53 -28.04
CA GLN A 788 -26.25 -23.67 -28.41
C GLN A 788 -25.99 -23.84 -29.93
N ASP A 789 -26.36 -22.86 -30.77
CA ASP A 789 -26.14 -22.89 -32.23
C ASP A 789 -24.76 -22.34 -32.67
N ALA A 790 -23.92 -21.89 -31.73
CA ALA A 790 -22.60 -21.34 -32.03
C ALA A 790 -21.54 -22.44 -32.21
N GLU A 791 -20.62 -22.23 -33.16
CA GLU A 791 -19.42 -23.05 -33.34
C GLU A 791 -18.23 -22.40 -32.61
N TYR A 792 -17.46 -23.19 -31.86
CA TYR A 792 -16.33 -22.69 -31.09
C TYR A 792 -15.26 -23.77 -30.86
N TYR A 793 -14.04 -23.33 -30.55
CA TYR A 793 -12.94 -24.16 -30.07
C TYR A 793 -12.17 -23.41 -28.98
N ILE A 794 -11.73 -24.13 -27.95
CA ILE A 794 -10.95 -23.59 -26.84
C ILE A 794 -9.50 -24.06 -27.02
N ASP A 795 -8.57 -23.12 -27.22
CA ASP A 795 -7.14 -23.39 -27.39
C ASP A 795 -6.52 -23.82 -26.05
N ASP A 796 -6.80 -23.08 -24.98
CA ASP A 796 -6.36 -23.38 -23.61
C ASP A 796 -7.29 -22.78 -22.55
N ILE A 797 -7.26 -23.35 -21.34
CA ILE A 797 -7.80 -22.75 -20.11
C ILE A 797 -6.68 -22.75 -19.07
N CYS A 798 -6.42 -21.60 -18.43
CA CYS A 798 -5.35 -21.43 -17.44
C CYS A 798 -3.98 -21.89 -17.99
N HIS A 799 -3.72 -21.63 -19.27
CA HIS A 799 -2.52 -22.06 -20.01
C HIS A 799 -2.35 -23.57 -20.15
N HIS A 800 -3.35 -24.37 -19.76
CA HIS A 800 -3.38 -25.80 -19.98
C HIS A 800 -3.96 -26.13 -21.37
N VAL A 801 -3.12 -26.73 -22.22
CA VAL A 801 -3.45 -27.06 -23.62
C VAL A 801 -3.98 -28.49 -23.70
N PHE A 802 -5.27 -28.65 -24.02
CA PHE A 802 -5.97 -29.94 -24.01
C PHE A 802 -5.52 -30.94 -25.09
N ALA A 803 -4.83 -30.47 -26.13
CA ALA A 803 -4.37 -31.33 -27.23
C ALA A 803 -3.10 -32.14 -26.88
N GLU A 804 -2.37 -31.73 -25.84
CA GLU A 804 -1.03 -32.26 -25.53
C GLU A 804 -0.90 -32.87 -24.12
N SER A 805 -1.87 -32.64 -23.22
CA SER A 805 -1.78 -33.01 -21.78
C SER A 805 -3.05 -33.73 -21.27
N GLU A 806 -2.90 -34.63 -20.29
CA GLU A 806 -4.03 -35.24 -19.58
C GLU A 806 -4.61 -34.28 -18.51
N LEU A 807 -5.92 -34.30 -18.30
CA LEU A 807 -6.60 -33.39 -17.36
C LEU A 807 -6.13 -33.55 -15.89
N SER A 808 -5.57 -34.71 -15.53
CA SER A 808 -5.03 -34.96 -14.19
C SER A 808 -3.74 -34.18 -13.88
N ASP A 809 -3.07 -33.64 -14.90
CA ASP A 809 -1.76 -33.02 -14.78
C ASP A 809 -1.83 -31.49 -14.68
N PHE A 810 -3.02 -30.94 -14.40
CA PHE A 810 -3.23 -29.51 -14.30
C PHE A 810 -2.50 -28.91 -13.07
N GLU A 811 -1.62 -27.94 -13.31
CA GLU A 811 -1.00 -27.13 -12.25
C GLU A 811 -1.97 -26.04 -11.77
N GLU A 812 -2.06 -25.81 -10.45
CA GLU A 812 -2.92 -24.78 -9.88
C GLU A 812 -2.61 -23.39 -10.47
N ALA A 813 -3.66 -22.64 -10.83
CA ALA A 813 -3.53 -21.30 -11.39
C ALA A 813 -4.16 -20.24 -10.48
N TYR A 814 -3.48 -19.09 -10.31
CA TYR A 814 -3.98 -17.96 -9.53
C TYR A 814 -4.96 -17.05 -10.32
N GLU A 815 -5.03 -17.24 -11.63
CA GLU A 815 -5.87 -16.46 -12.52
C GLU A 815 -6.58 -17.38 -13.52
N PHE A 816 -7.86 -17.10 -13.77
CA PHE A 816 -8.61 -17.78 -14.81
C PHE A 816 -8.24 -17.16 -16.16
N HIS A 817 -7.64 -17.96 -17.03
CA HIS A 817 -7.36 -17.60 -18.42
C HIS A 817 -8.19 -18.51 -19.35
N ILE A 818 -8.68 -17.96 -20.46
CA ILE A 818 -9.31 -18.72 -21.54
C ILE A 818 -9.00 -18.10 -22.88
N ARG A 819 -8.63 -18.92 -23.86
CA ARG A 819 -8.37 -18.48 -25.24
C ARG A 819 -8.97 -19.44 -26.25
N GLY A 820 -9.44 -18.93 -27.38
CA GLY A 820 -10.06 -19.75 -28.41
C GLY A 820 -10.61 -18.97 -29.59
N TRP A 821 -11.54 -19.60 -30.33
CA TRP A 821 -12.34 -18.92 -31.35
C TRP A 821 -13.83 -19.28 -31.23
N HIS A 822 -14.69 -18.37 -31.67
CA HIS A 822 -16.15 -18.48 -31.61
C HIS A 822 -16.79 -17.81 -32.83
N MET A 823 -17.81 -18.45 -33.42
CA MET A 823 -18.65 -17.88 -34.49
C MET A 823 -20.09 -18.38 -34.39
N VAL A 824 -21.04 -17.60 -34.91
CA VAL A 824 -22.44 -18.03 -35.05
C VAL A 824 -22.74 -18.13 -36.54
N PRO A 825 -23.25 -19.27 -37.05
CA PRO A 825 -23.56 -19.43 -38.47
C PRO A 825 -24.51 -18.32 -38.97
N ARG A 826 -24.21 -17.76 -40.15
CA ARG A 826 -24.97 -16.67 -40.81
C ARG A 826 -24.87 -15.30 -40.11
N VAL A 827 -23.94 -15.11 -39.18
CA VAL A 827 -23.69 -13.83 -38.51
C VAL A 827 -22.27 -13.33 -38.84
N SER A 828 -22.18 -12.24 -39.61
CA SER A 828 -20.89 -11.71 -40.10
C SER A 828 -20.22 -10.67 -39.18
N ALA A 829 -20.90 -10.23 -38.12
CA ALA A 829 -20.37 -9.31 -37.14
C ALA A 829 -19.73 -10.05 -35.94
N SER A 830 -18.53 -9.64 -35.52
CA SER A 830 -17.86 -10.26 -34.36
C SER A 830 -18.63 -10.09 -33.06
N GLY A 831 -19.18 -8.89 -32.79
CA GLY A 831 -19.81 -8.58 -31.50
C GLY A 831 -18.82 -8.57 -30.31
N ASN A 832 -19.37 -8.31 -29.13
CA ASN A 832 -18.66 -8.38 -27.86
C ASN A 832 -18.85 -9.78 -27.27
N LEU A 833 -17.74 -10.47 -26.99
CA LEU A 833 -17.77 -11.79 -26.38
C LEU A 833 -17.54 -11.68 -24.88
N TYR A 834 -18.30 -12.47 -24.14
CA TYR A 834 -18.12 -12.68 -22.73
C TYR A 834 -17.95 -14.17 -22.47
N THR A 835 -16.97 -14.53 -21.65
CA THR A 835 -16.98 -15.83 -20.98
C THR A 835 -17.86 -15.71 -19.74
N VAL A 836 -18.71 -16.70 -19.52
CA VAL A 836 -19.60 -16.75 -18.36
C VAL A 836 -19.28 -17.98 -17.51
N LEU A 837 -19.06 -17.77 -16.22
CA LEU A 837 -18.86 -18.83 -15.23
C LEU A 837 -20.17 -19.03 -14.46
N ILE A 838 -20.71 -20.24 -14.51
CA ILE A 838 -22.04 -20.58 -14.02
C ILE A 838 -21.94 -21.61 -12.90
N GLY A 839 -22.06 -21.15 -11.66
CA GLY A 839 -22.01 -22.01 -10.46
C GLY A 839 -23.30 -22.78 -10.20
N GLY A 840 -23.47 -23.33 -9.00
CA GLY A 840 -24.74 -23.82 -8.47
C GLY A 840 -25.79 -22.71 -8.31
N ASN A 841 -26.99 -23.06 -7.85
CA ASN A 841 -28.10 -22.09 -7.72
C ASN A 841 -27.79 -20.96 -6.72
N ASP A 842 -27.01 -21.26 -5.67
CA ASP A 842 -26.65 -20.31 -4.62
C ASP A 842 -25.36 -19.54 -4.92
N GLN A 843 -24.71 -19.81 -6.06
CA GLN A 843 -23.49 -19.13 -6.49
C GLN A 843 -23.80 -18.07 -7.57
N PRO A 844 -23.09 -16.93 -7.57
CA PRO A 844 -23.29 -15.90 -8.59
C PRO A 844 -22.86 -16.39 -9.98
N VAL A 845 -23.45 -15.78 -11.00
CA VAL A 845 -23.00 -15.92 -12.39
C VAL A 845 -21.93 -14.86 -12.63
N ILE A 846 -20.77 -15.23 -13.16
CA ILE A 846 -19.64 -14.30 -13.35
C ILE A 846 -19.43 -14.09 -14.84
N PHE A 847 -19.47 -12.84 -15.30
CA PHE A 847 -19.25 -12.44 -16.68
C PHE A 847 -17.87 -11.80 -16.81
N LEU A 848 -17.07 -12.33 -17.73
CA LEU A 848 -15.72 -11.88 -18.06
C LEU A 848 -15.71 -11.36 -19.50
N PRO A 849 -15.45 -10.06 -19.76
CA PRO A 849 -15.26 -9.58 -21.11
C PRO A 849 -14.03 -10.25 -21.76
N CYS A 850 -14.17 -10.67 -23.02
CA CYS A 850 -13.05 -11.20 -23.80
C CYS A 850 -12.59 -10.20 -24.86
N ILE A 851 -11.27 -10.12 -25.05
CA ILE A 851 -10.64 -9.35 -26.12
C ILE A 851 -10.76 -10.15 -27.42
N ARG A 852 -11.33 -9.54 -28.46
CA ARG A 852 -11.48 -10.17 -29.79
C ARG A 852 -10.14 -10.19 -30.55
N GLU A 853 -9.70 -11.37 -30.97
CA GLU A 853 -8.47 -11.60 -31.75
C GLU A 853 -8.76 -11.94 -33.22
N SER A 854 -7.83 -11.64 -34.13
CA SER A 854 -7.95 -12.05 -35.53
C SER A 854 -7.49 -13.49 -35.73
N ARG A 855 -8.30 -14.30 -36.43
CA ARG A 855 -8.04 -15.73 -36.69
C ARG A 855 -8.22 -16.07 -38.18
N PRO A 856 -7.19 -15.85 -39.02
CA PRO A 856 -7.27 -16.13 -40.46
C PRO A 856 -7.50 -17.60 -40.80
N ASP A 857 -7.06 -18.50 -39.92
CA ASP A 857 -7.27 -19.95 -39.99
C ASP A 857 -8.76 -20.31 -39.94
N VAL A 858 -9.56 -19.62 -39.12
CA VAL A 858 -11.01 -19.86 -39.03
C VAL A 858 -11.73 -19.51 -40.33
N LEU A 859 -11.30 -18.44 -41.03
CA LEU A 859 -11.85 -18.05 -42.33
C LEU A 859 -11.64 -19.12 -43.41
N SER A 860 -10.59 -19.94 -43.29
CA SER A 860 -10.33 -21.02 -44.24
C SER A 860 -11.31 -22.19 -44.09
N ILE A 861 -11.85 -22.40 -42.88
CA ILE A 861 -12.82 -23.45 -42.56
C ILE A 861 -14.25 -22.92 -42.74
N TYR A 862 -14.50 -21.66 -42.34
CA TYR A 862 -15.80 -21.01 -42.37
C TYR A 862 -15.71 -19.67 -43.12
N PRO A 863 -16.01 -19.64 -44.43
CA PRO A 863 -15.86 -18.43 -45.25
C PRO A 863 -16.69 -17.22 -44.80
N ASP A 864 -17.83 -17.47 -44.13
CA ASP A 864 -18.74 -16.43 -43.63
C ASP A 864 -18.37 -15.94 -42.20
N ALA A 865 -17.30 -16.46 -41.60
CA ALA A 865 -16.90 -16.09 -40.24
C ALA A 865 -16.39 -14.63 -40.17
N PRO A 866 -16.60 -13.92 -39.04
CA PRO A 866 -16.00 -12.60 -38.84
C PRO A 866 -14.47 -12.63 -38.84
N ARG A 867 -13.80 -11.57 -39.34
CA ARG A 867 -12.32 -11.48 -39.33
C ARG A 867 -11.68 -11.56 -37.92
N ARG A 868 -12.44 -11.14 -36.90
CA ARG A 868 -12.06 -11.25 -35.48
C ARG A 868 -12.93 -12.31 -34.78
N SER A 869 -12.72 -13.57 -35.15
CA SER A 869 -13.40 -14.73 -34.52
C SER A 869 -12.66 -15.27 -33.29
N GLY A 870 -11.40 -14.91 -33.09
CA GLY A 870 -10.64 -15.30 -31.90
C GLY A 870 -11.07 -14.52 -30.66
N PHE A 871 -10.75 -15.06 -29.50
CA PHE A 871 -10.94 -14.37 -28.23
C PHE A 871 -9.92 -14.82 -27.17
N ALA A 872 -9.62 -13.91 -26.24
CA ALA A 872 -8.87 -14.20 -25.01
C ALA A 872 -9.52 -13.47 -23.83
N GLY A 873 -9.61 -14.12 -22.67
CA GLY A 873 -10.10 -13.55 -21.42
C GLY A 873 -9.21 -13.95 -20.26
N GLN A 874 -8.96 -13.03 -19.34
CA GLN A 874 -8.13 -13.28 -18.17
C GLN A 874 -8.68 -12.50 -16.97
N VAL A 875 -8.81 -13.15 -15.81
CA VAL A 875 -9.21 -12.50 -14.56
C VAL A 875 -8.75 -13.27 -13.32
N ALA A 876 -8.44 -12.55 -12.25
CA ALA A 876 -8.25 -13.14 -10.93
C ALA A 876 -9.61 -13.36 -10.23
N LEU A 877 -9.86 -14.59 -9.75
CA LEU A 877 -11.04 -14.94 -8.97
C LEU A 877 -10.68 -14.95 -7.48
N ARG A 878 -11.03 -13.88 -6.76
CA ARG A 878 -10.61 -13.65 -5.37
C ARG A 878 -11.79 -13.71 -4.39
N GLY A 879 -11.60 -14.42 -3.29
CA GLY A 879 -12.53 -14.48 -2.16
C GLY A 879 -13.61 -15.58 -2.24
N LYS A 880 -14.22 -15.88 -1.09
CA LYS A 880 -15.18 -16.99 -0.93
C LYS A 880 -16.38 -16.98 -1.90
N TRP A 881 -16.82 -15.81 -2.39
CA TRP A 881 -17.99 -15.70 -3.29
C TRP A 881 -17.77 -16.36 -4.67
N CYS A 882 -16.52 -16.55 -5.07
CA CYS A 882 -16.14 -17.19 -6.34
C CYS A 882 -15.53 -18.58 -6.14
N GLU A 883 -15.58 -19.14 -4.93
CA GLU A 883 -15.17 -20.53 -4.64
C GLU A 883 -16.27 -21.52 -5.06
N GLY A 884 -15.85 -22.71 -5.47
CA GLY A 884 -16.70 -23.83 -5.88
C GLY A 884 -16.55 -24.18 -7.36
N THR A 885 -17.52 -24.94 -7.89
CA THR A 885 -17.45 -25.48 -9.25
C THR A 885 -18.28 -24.66 -10.24
N PHE A 886 -17.64 -24.14 -11.27
CA PHE A 886 -18.27 -23.30 -12.29
C PHE A 886 -18.22 -23.98 -13.65
N ARG A 887 -19.37 -24.00 -14.34
CA ARG A 887 -19.46 -24.38 -15.75
C ARG A 887 -19.10 -23.18 -16.62
N VAL A 888 -18.33 -23.41 -17.68
CA VAL A 888 -17.87 -22.33 -18.57
C VAL A 888 -18.81 -22.23 -19.77
N GLY A 889 -19.35 -21.04 -20.02
CA GLY A 889 -20.15 -20.71 -21.20
C GLY A 889 -19.59 -19.50 -21.96
N LEU A 890 -20.10 -19.28 -23.17
CA LEU A 890 -19.76 -18.16 -24.03
C LEU A 890 -21.04 -17.40 -24.41
N ILE A 891 -20.99 -16.07 -24.33
CA ILE A 891 -22.07 -15.17 -24.73
C ILE A 891 -21.51 -14.18 -25.74
N ASN A 892 -22.18 -14.06 -26.89
CA ASN A 892 -21.84 -13.03 -27.88
C ASN A 892 -23.00 -12.05 -28.02
N VAL A 893 -22.72 -10.76 -27.80
CA VAL A 893 -23.71 -9.69 -27.94
C VAL A 893 -23.40 -8.86 -29.19
N ILE A 894 -24.39 -8.75 -30.08
CA ILE A 894 -24.30 -8.01 -31.35
C ILE A 894 -25.51 -7.09 -31.44
N ASN A 895 -25.28 -5.78 -31.37
CA ASN A 895 -26.32 -4.76 -31.49
C ASN A 895 -27.54 -5.02 -30.57
N GLY A 896 -27.30 -5.41 -29.31
CA GLY A 896 -28.35 -5.73 -28.33
C GLY A 896 -29.00 -7.11 -28.47
N ARG A 897 -28.51 -7.97 -29.37
CA ARG A 897 -28.98 -9.35 -29.55
C ARG A 897 -27.93 -10.34 -29.08
N GLY A 898 -28.32 -11.29 -28.24
CA GLY A 898 -27.43 -12.26 -27.61
C GLY A 898 -27.50 -13.66 -28.22
N SER A 899 -26.36 -14.35 -28.28
CA SER A 899 -26.28 -15.80 -28.46
C SER A 899 -25.56 -16.43 -27.26
N PHE A 900 -26.02 -17.59 -26.80
CA PHE A 900 -25.41 -18.33 -25.69
C PHE A 900 -24.99 -19.73 -26.12
N ALA A 901 -23.80 -20.17 -25.68
CA ALA A 901 -23.35 -21.56 -25.81
C ALA A 901 -22.67 -22.02 -24.51
N LEU A 902 -23.07 -23.18 -24.00
CA LEU A 902 -22.43 -23.83 -22.88
C LEU A 902 -21.31 -24.76 -23.37
N THR A 903 -20.12 -24.64 -22.80
CA THR A 903 -18.96 -25.48 -23.14
C THR A 903 -18.97 -26.79 -22.36
N PRO A 904 -18.19 -27.81 -22.75
CA PRO A 904 -18.02 -29.02 -21.94
C PRO A 904 -17.10 -28.80 -20.72
N PHE A 905 -16.47 -27.63 -20.56
CA PHE A 905 -15.49 -27.40 -19.51
C PHE A 905 -16.11 -26.86 -18.22
N GLN A 906 -15.55 -27.29 -17.09
CA GLN A 906 -15.84 -26.77 -15.77
C GLN A 906 -14.52 -26.50 -15.05
N ILE A 907 -14.52 -25.53 -14.15
CA ILE A 907 -13.39 -25.23 -13.28
C ILE A 907 -13.80 -25.38 -11.83
N LYS A 908 -12.87 -25.77 -10.97
CA LYS A 908 -13.02 -25.71 -9.52
C LYS A 908 -12.11 -24.63 -8.96
N VAL A 909 -12.70 -23.71 -8.21
CA VAL A 909 -11.98 -22.64 -7.52
C VAL A 909 -11.97 -22.95 -6.02
N ASP A 910 -10.78 -22.97 -5.41
CA ASP A 910 -10.58 -23.21 -3.98
C ASP A 910 -9.42 -22.35 -3.47
N GLY A 911 -9.59 -21.68 -2.33
CA GLY A 911 -8.57 -20.79 -1.76
C GLY A 911 -8.11 -19.66 -2.68
N GLY A 912 -8.99 -19.19 -3.59
CA GLY A 912 -8.65 -18.17 -4.60
C GLY A 912 -7.76 -18.68 -5.75
N LYS A 913 -7.64 -19.99 -5.93
CA LYS A 913 -6.94 -20.62 -7.06
C LYS A 913 -7.88 -21.53 -7.84
N ILE A 914 -7.63 -21.66 -9.13
CA ILE A 914 -8.20 -22.73 -9.94
C ILE A 914 -7.37 -23.98 -9.63
N VAL A 915 -8.01 -24.99 -9.05
CA VAL A 915 -7.34 -26.22 -8.58
C VAL A 915 -7.65 -27.43 -9.47
N GLU A 916 -8.68 -27.34 -10.31
CA GLU A 916 -9.12 -28.46 -11.15
C GLU A 916 -9.85 -27.95 -12.39
N ILE A 917 -9.65 -28.62 -13.53
CA ILE A 917 -10.43 -28.45 -14.77
C ILE A 917 -11.07 -29.79 -15.12
N LEU A 918 -12.39 -29.79 -15.30
CA LEU A 918 -13.19 -30.98 -15.61
C LEU A 918 -13.84 -30.85 -16.99
N GLN A 919 -13.93 -31.96 -17.73
CA GLN A 919 -14.63 -32.00 -19.01
C GLN A 919 -15.85 -32.93 -18.95
N SER A 920 -17.04 -32.37 -19.14
CA SER A 920 -18.31 -33.11 -19.19
C SER A 920 -19.30 -32.43 -20.14
N LYS A 921 -19.77 -33.16 -21.15
CA LYS A 921 -20.76 -32.64 -22.11
C LYS A 921 -22.09 -32.34 -21.42
N PRO A 922 -22.65 -31.12 -21.53
CA PRO A 922 -23.91 -30.77 -20.87
C PRO A 922 -25.11 -31.43 -21.56
N SER A 923 -26.15 -31.75 -20.79
CA SER A 923 -27.45 -32.19 -21.32
C SER A 923 -28.30 -30.99 -21.76
N ASN A 924 -29.28 -31.19 -22.65
CA ASN A 924 -30.17 -30.11 -23.11
C ASN A 924 -30.92 -29.43 -21.94
N LEU A 925 -31.35 -30.21 -20.94
CA LEU A 925 -31.98 -29.66 -19.72
C LEU A 925 -31.03 -28.74 -18.95
N ARG A 926 -29.75 -29.10 -18.86
CA ARG A 926 -28.73 -28.28 -18.21
C ARG A 926 -28.51 -26.98 -18.98
N VAL A 927 -28.37 -27.05 -20.31
CA VAL A 927 -28.20 -25.87 -21.17
C VAL A 927 -29.36 -24.89 -20.98
N MET A 928 -30.61 -25.38 -21.00
CA MET A 928 -31.78 -24.52 -20.81
C MET A 928 -31.86 -23.92 -19.40
N SER A 929 -31.51 -24.69 -18.37
CA SER A 929 -31.49 -24.20 -16.99
C SER A 929 -30.45 -23.10 -16.79
N ASP A 930 -29.23 -23.28 -17.31
CA ASP A 930 -28.16 -22.30 -17.20
C ASP A 930 -28.43 -21.06 -18.06
N PHE A 931 -29.02 -21.24 -19.25
CA PHE A 931 -29.50 -20.14 -20.09
C PHE A 931 -30.56 -19.29 -19.39
N ARG A 932 -31.56 -19.92 -18.76
CA ARG A 932 -32.60 -19.18 -18.01
C ARG A 932 -31.97 -18.30 -16.93
N ARG A 933 -30.97 -18.82 -16.21
CA ARG A 933 -30.25 -18.02 -15.20
C ARG A 933 -29.58 -16.80 -15.84
N ILE A 934 -28.87 -16.98 -16.95
CA ILE A 934 -28.18 -15.89 -17.67
C ILE A 934 -29.16 -14.84 -18.19
N ALA A 935 -30.25 -15.28 -18.81
CA ALA A 935 -31.24 -14.38 -19.43
C ALA A 935 -31.93 -13.46 -18.41
N HIS A 936 -31.89 -13.79 -17.12
CA HIS A 936 -32.46 -13.00 -16.03
C HIS A 936 -31.40 -12.24 -15.19
N GLN A 937 -30.11 -12.30 -15.54
CA GLN A 937 -29.07 -11.44 -14.96
C GLN A 937 -29.02 -10.08 -15.68
N ASP A 938 -30.19 -9.46 -15.85
CA ASP A 938 -30.40 -8.21 -16.60
C ASP A 938 -30.58 -6.97 -15.70
N GLY A 939 -30.33 -7.13 -14.40
CA GLY A 939 -30.47 -6.06 -13.41
C GLY A 939 -31.90 -5.66 -13.11
N GLN A 940 -32.91 -6.43 -13.54
CA GLN A 940 -34.31 -6.11 -13.26
C GLN A 940 -34.76 -6.70 -11.92
N LEU A 941 -35.30 -5.85 -11.03
CA LEU A 941 -36.00 -6.29 -9.82
C LEU A 941 -37.35 -6.91 -10.20
N ARG A 942 -37.57 -8.16 -9.78
CA ARG A 942 -38.81 -8.93 -10.00
C ARG A 942 -39.53 -9.13 -8.66
N GLY A 943 -40.85 -9.27 -8.67
CA GLY A 943 -41.64 -9.42 -7.43
C GLY A 943 -41.88 -8.15 -6.61
N VAL A 944 -41.34 -7.00 -7.03
CA VAL A 944 -41.41 -5.72 -6.32
C VAL A 944 -42.14 -4.69 -7.18
N LYS A 945 -42.94 -3.80 -6.57
CA LYS A 945 -43.59 -2.69 -7.28
C LYS A 945 -42.54 -1.71 -7.83
N LEU A 946 -42.58 -1.47 -9.12
CA LEU A 946 -41.73 -0.52 -9.84
C LEU A 946 -42.57 0.69 -10.29
N VAL A 947 -41.96 1.87 -10.33
CA VAL A 947 -42.63 3.11 -10.77
C VAL A 947 -42.66 3.25 -12.30
N GLN A 948 -41.77 2.55 -13.02
CA GLN A 948 -41.64 2.64 -14.48
C GLN A 948 -41.27 1.30 -15.14
N ALA A 949 -41.58 1.16 -16.43
CA ALA A 949 -41.31 -0.02 -17.25
C ALA A 949 -39.95 -0.01 -17.98
N GLY A 950 -38.94 0.66 -17.44
CA GLY A 950 -37.61 0.78 -18.04
C GLY A 950 -37.00 2.17 -17.91
N LYS A 951 -35.76 2.37 -18.42
CA LYS A 951 -34.97 3.61 -18.28
C LYS A 951 -34.95 4.52 -19.54
N ARG A 952 -35.58 4.14 -20.66
CA ARG A 952 -35.48 4.88 -21.95
C ARG A 952 -36.78 5.58 -22.33
N ALA A 953 -36.68 6.65 -23.12
CA ALA A 953 -37.82 7.25 -23.79
C ALA A 953 -38.35 6.29 -24.87
N LEU A 954 -39.64 5.94 -24.82
CA LEU A 954 -40.26 4.96 -25.70
C LEU A 954 -41.40 5.57 -26.52
N GLU A 955 -41.50 5.17 -27.79
CA GLU A 955 -42.60 5.54 -28.69
C GLU A 955 -43.60 4.39 -28.82
N ILE A 956 -44.91 4.70 -28.94
CA ILE A 956 -45.93 3.67 -29.15
C ILE A 956 -45.71 2.99 -30.50
N TYR A 957 -45.64 1.66 -30.48
CA TYR A 957 -45.53 0.86 -31.70
C TYR A 957 -46.80 1.00 -32.55
N ARG A 958 -46.63 1.49 -33.79
CA ARG A 958 -47.74 1.71 -34.75
C ARG A 958 -47.87 0.61 -35.81
N GLY A 959 -47.00 -0.40 -35.78
CA GLY A 959 -46.93 -1.45 -36.80
C GLY A 959 -47.83 -2.67 -36.55
N GLY A 960 -48.64 -2.68 -35.49
CA GLY A 960 -49.55 -3.77 -35.12
C GLY A 960 -49.87 -3.78 -33.61
N ASP A 961 -50.75 -4.68 -33.19
CA ASP A 961 -51.07 -4.91 -31.77
C ASP A 961 -50.01 -5.79 -31.08
N LEU A 962 -49.95 -5.74 -29.74
CA LEU A 962 -49.21 -6.69 -28.93
C LEU A 962 -49.95 -8.05 -28.94
N GLU A 963 -49.39 -9.02 -29.65
CA GLU A 963 -49.92 -10.39 -29.74
C GLU A 963 -49.58 -11.15 -28.45
N TYR A 964 -50.54 -11.90 -27.89
CA TYR A 964 -50.37 -12.52 -26.59
C TYR A 964 -51.31 -13.71 -26.33
N TYR A 965 -50.94 -14.53 -25.35
CA TYR A 965 -51.79 -15.56 -24.75
C TYR A 965 -51.41 -15.75 -23.28
N ILE A 966 -52.40 -16.03 -22.43
CA ILE A 966 -52.21 -16.27 -20.99
C ILE A 966 -52.38 -17.77 -20.72
N ASP A 967 -51.32 -18.43 -20.26
CA ASP A 967 -51.33 -19.84 -19.90
C ASP A 967 -51.93 -20.05 -18.50
N GLU A 968 -51.57 -19.19 -17.54
CA GLU A 968 -52.01 -19.28 -16.15
C GLU A 968 -52.21 -17.88 -15.53
N CYS A 969 -53.29 -17.70 -14.76
CA CYS A 969 -53.58 -16.51 -13.96
C CYS A 969 -54.28 -16.94 -12.66
N THR A 970 -53.73 -16.55 -11.52
CA THR A 970 -54.22 -17.00 -10.20
C THR A 970 -55.72 -16.77 -10.03
N GLY A 971 -56.45 -17.82 -9.63
CA GLY A 971 -57.89 -17.78 -9.40
C GLY A 971 -58.79 -17.70 -10.64
N LEU A 972 -58.24 -17.51 -11.86
CA LEU A 972 -59.04 -17.30 -13.08
C LEU A 972 -58.71 -18.27 -14.22
N ILE A 973 -57.43 -18.46 -14.55
CA ILE A 973 -56.97 -19.18 -15.75
C ILE A 973 -55.94 -20.23 -15.32
N GLY A 974 -56.10 -21.48 -15.76
CA GLY A 974 -55.23 -22.61 -15.41
C GLY A 974 -56.01 -23.91 -15.28
N ASN A 975 -55.32 -25.06 -15.25
CA ASN A 975 -55.98 -26.37 -15.14
C ASN A 975 -55.31 -27.27 -14.07
N PRO A 976 -55.79 -27.25 -12.80
CA PRO A 976 -56.72 -26.29 -12.22
C PRO A 976 -56.05 -24.92 -11.95
N PRO A 977 -56.79 -23.81 -11.81
CA PRO A 977 -56.21 -22.51 -11.47
C PRO A 977 -55.57 -22.50 -10.06
N ARG A 978 -54.44 -21.80 -9.88
CA ARG A 978 -53.82 -21.55 -8.56
C ARG A 978 -54.78 -20.85 -7.59
N GLU A 979 -54.68 -21.19 -6.30
CA GLU A 979 -55.46 -20.53 -5.24
C GLU A 979 -55.05 -19.07 -5.01
N VAL A 980 -56.02 -18.22 -4.69
CA VAL A 980 -55.80 -16.79 -4.42
C VAL A 980 -55.12 -16.62 -3.06
N ASN A 981 -53.89 -16.10 -3.07
CA ASN A 981 -53.19 -15.64 -1.88
C ASN A 981 -53.55 -14.18 -1.58
N LYS A 982 -53.70 -13.82 -0.30
CA LYS A 982 -54.04 -12.47 0.15
C LYS A 982 -53.03 -11.39 -0.26
N ASN A 983 -51.81 -11.76 -0.63
CA ASN A 983 -50.73 -10.80 -0.88
C ASN A 983 -50.12 -10.87 -2.30
N SER A 984 -50.53 -11.84 -3.13
CA SER A 984 -49.84 -12.08 -4.41
C SER A 984 -50.74 -12.51 -5.56
N LEU A 985 -50.24 -12.30 -6.78
CA LEU A 985 -50.84 -12.73 -8.05
C LEU A 985 -49.73 -13.37 -8.90
N TYR A 986 -49.94 -14.59 -9.40
CA TYR A 986 -49.10 -15.24 -10.42
C TYR A 986 -49.76 -15.15 -11.81
N LEU A 987 -48.96 -14.84 -12.82
CA LEU A 987 -49.36 -14.76 -14.24
C LEU A 987 -48.27 -15.35 -15.14
N SER A 988 -48.62 -16.20 -16.11
CA SER A 988 -47.70 -16.71 -17.13
C SER A 988 -48.36 -16.79 -18.52
N GLY A 989 -47.55 -16.77 -19.58
CA GLY A 989 -48.04 -16.78 -20.95
C GLY A 989 -46.94 -16.57 -21.99
N TRP A 990 -47.34 -16.07 -23.17
CA TRP A 990 -46.42 -15.54 -24.18
C TRP A 990 -46.93 -14.23 -24.77
N ALA A 991 -46.02 -13.33 -25.15
CA ALA A 991 -46.37 -12.04 -25.75
C ALA A 991 -45.23 -11.45 -26.61
N PHE A 992 -45.54 -10.90 -27.78
CA PHE A 992 -44.56 -10.27 -28.68
C PHE A 992 -45.16 -9.24 -29.65
N LEU A 993 -44.31 -8.42 -30.26
CA LEU A 993 -44.69 -7.43 -31.28
C LEU A 993 -44.23 -7.89 -32.67
N HIS A 994 -45.15 -7.86 -33.63
CA HIS A 994 -44.86 -8.22 -35.02
C HIS A 994 -43.77 -7.34 -35.64
N ASN A 995 -43.06 -7.87 -36.63
CA ASN A 995 -42.08 -7.15 -37.46
C ASN A 995 -40.87 -6.51 -36.73
N LEU A 996 -40.75 -6.62 -35.40
CA LEU A 996 -39.60 -6.07 -34.65
C LEU A 996 -38.45 -7.08 -34.47
N ARG A 997 -38.72 -8.37 -34.71
CA ARG A 997 -37.74 -9.48 -34.65
C ARG A 997 -36.91 -9.53 -33.34
N ALA A 998 -37.48 -9.07 -32.23
CA ALA A 998 -36.90 -9.08 -30.90
C ALA A 998 -37.99 -9.27 -29.85
N ALA A 999 -37.74 -10.12 -28.85
CA ALA A 999 -38.73 -10.41 -27.80
C ALA A 999 -39.02 -9.17 -26.94
N GLY A 1000 -37.97 -8.42 -26.58
CA GLY A 1000 -38.06 -7.27 -25.70
C GLY A 1000 -38.25 -7.62 -24.22
N GLN A 1001 -38.35 -6.59 -23.39
CA GLN A 1001 -38.66 -6.73 -21.96
C GLN A 1001 -40.17 -6.61 -21.75
N LEU A 1002 -40.76 -7.60 -21.08
CA LEU A 1002 -42.18 -7.57 -20.74
C LEU A 1002 -42.36 -7.19 -19.27
N PHE A 1003 -43.34 -6.35 -19.02
CA PHE A 1003 -43.78 -5.91 -17.72
C PHE A 1003 -45.27 -6.18 -17.56
N VAL A 1004 -45.69 -6.44 -16.33
CA VAL A 1004 -47.10 -6.41 -15.94
C VAL A 1004 -47.37 -5.06 -15.29
N ALA A 1005 -48.17 -4.23 -15.95
CA ALA A 1005 -48.64 -2.96 -15.41
C ALA A 1005 -49.97 -3.15 -14.67
N CYS A 1006 -50.10 -2.51 -13.51
CA CYS A 1006 -51.34 -2.41 -12.75
C CYS A 1006 -51.83 -0.96 -12.80
N VAL A 1007 -52.99 -0.73 -13.42
CA VAL A 1007 -53.54 0.61 -13.64
C VAL A 1007 -54.84 0.74 -12.86
N ALA A 1008 -54.94 1.75 -11.99
CA ALA A 1008 -56.18 2.01 -11.26
C ALA A 1008 -57.29 2.44 -12.23
N GLU A 1009 -58.52 1.91 -12.08
CA GLU A 1009 -59.63 2.29 -12.97
C GLU A 1009 -60.27 3.63 -12.61
N ALA A 1010 -60.08 4.11 -11.38
CA ALA A 1010 -60.73 5.31 -10.84
C ALA A 1010 -59.76 6.43 -10.43
N GLU A 1011 -58.45 6.15 -10.37
CA GLU A 1011 -57.41 7.07 -9.93
C GLU A 1011 -56.30 7.15 -10.97
N ASP A 1012 -55.57 8.27 -11.03
CA ASP A 1012 -54.38 8.42 -11.89
C ASP A 1012 -53.16 7.71 -11.26
N GLU A 1013 -53.28 6.41 -11.00
CA GLU A 1013 -52.24 5.57 -10.41
C GLU A 1013 -51.85 4.39 -11.32
N ILE A 1014 -50.53 4.20 -11.48
CA ILE A 1014 -49.94 3.09 -12.22
C ILE A 1014 -48.63 2.62 -11.58
N PHE A 1015 -48.38 1.31 -11.64
CA PHE A 1015 -47.11 0.68 -11.27
C PHE A 1015 -46.86 -0.58 -12.09
N PHE A 1016 -45.63 -1.07 -12.08
CA PHE A 1016 -45.16 -2.17 -12.93
C PHE A 1016 -44.50 -3.27 -12.12
N PHE A 1017 -44.52 -4.49 -12.65
CA PHE A 1017 -43.72 -5.62 -12.17
C PHE A 1017 -42.91 -6.18 -13.34
N GLY A 1018 -41.64 -6.50 -13.08
CA GLY A 1018 -40.81 -7.21 -14.03
C GLY A 1018 -41.25 -8.65 -14.22
N THR A 1019 -40.98 -9.21 -15.40
CA THR A 1019 -41.30 -10.59 -15.76
C THR A 1019 -40.03 -11.38 -16.11
N GLU A 1020 -40.10 -12.70 -16.06
CA GLU A 1020 -39.08 -13.62 -16.54
C GLU A 1020 -39.42 -14.06 -17.96
N ARG A 1021 -38.59 -13.74 -18.96
CA ARG A 1021 -38.75 -14.19 -20.35
C ARG A 1021 -38.29 -15.65 -20.57
N GLY A 1022 -39.05 -16.44 -21.32
CA GLY A 1022 -38.76 -17.85 -21.58
C GLY A 1022 -38.85 -18.27 -23.05
N VAL A 1023 -38.19 -19.38 -23.41
CA VAL A 1023 -38.23 -19.96 -24.77
C VAL A 1023 -39.60 -20.58 -25.06
N ARG A 1024 -40.19 -20.28 -26.22
CA ARG A 1024 -41.47 -20.85 -26.71
C ARG A 1024 -41.39 -21.23 -28.19
N SER A 1025 -40.84 -22.40 -28.47
CA SER A 1025 -40.66 -22.91 -29.85
C SER A 1025 -41.98 -23.30 -30.54
N ASP A 1026 -43.03 -23.56 -29.78
CA ASP A 1026 -44.38 -23.82 -30.30
C ASP A 1026 -44.99 -22.57 -30.96
N VAL A 1027 -44.67 -21.37 -30.46
CA VAL A 1027 -45.20 -20.11 -30.99
C VAL A 1027 -44.59 -19.78 -32.36
N SER A 1028 -43.29 -20.05 -32.56
CA SER A 1028 -42.63 -19.83 -33.85
C SER A 1028 -43.11 -20.77 -34.96
N GLY A 1029 -43.75 -21.89 -34.60
CA GLY A 1029 -44.44 -22.78 -35.55
C GLY A 1029 -45.75 -22.19 -36.09
N VAL A 1030 -46.35 -21.22 -35.37
CA VAL A 1030 -47.60 -20.53 -35.76
C VAL A 1030 -47.30 -19.17 -36.37
N PHE A 1031 -46.40 -18.40 -35.76
CA PHE A 1031 -46.01 -17.07 -36.19
C PHE A 1031 -44.55 -17.06 -36.65
N SER A 1032 -44.33 -16.90 -37.95
CA SER A 1032 -42.99 -17.00 -38.54
C SER A 1032 -42.04 -15.84 -38.16
N ASP A 1033 -42.58 -14.74 -37.64
CA ASP A 1033 -41.82 -13.59 -37.15
C ASP A 1033 -41.66 -13.55 -35.62
N ALA A 1034 -42.17 -14.55 -34.89
CA ALA A 1034 -42.04 -14.64 -33.44
C ALA A 1034 -40.58 -14.91 -33.03
N PRO A 1035 -39.99 -14.07 -32.15
CA PRO A 1035 -38.68 -14.32 -31.54
C PRO A 1035 -38.66 -15.60 -30.69
N LEU A 1036 -37.47 -16.07 -30.33
CA LEU A 1036 -37.30 -17.31 -29.57
C LEU A 1036 -37.85 -17.22 -28.13
N CYS A 1037 -37.60 -16.10 -27.46
CA CYS A 1037 -37.88 -15.90 -26.03
C CYS A 1037 -39.17 -15.10 -25.76
N VAL A 1038 -40.27 -15.49 -26.40
CA VAL A 1038 -41.57 -14.78 -26.28
C VAL A 1038 -42.42 -15.19 -25.08
N GLY A 1039 -42.08 -16.28 -24.38
CA GLY A 1039 -42.74 -16.69 -23.14
C GLY A 1039 -42.47 -15.70 -21.99
N PHE A 1040 -43.35 -15.68 -20.99
CA PHE A 1040 -43.15 -14.91 -19.76
C PHE A 1040 -43.78 -15.55 -18.52
N GLU A 1041 -43.20 -15.26 -17.35
CA GLU A 1041 -43.74 -15.56 -16.02
C GLU A 1041 -43.61 -14.34 -15.09
N ALA A 1042 -44.58 -14.13 -14.19
CA ALA A 1042 -44.61 -12.99 -13.28
C ALA A 1042 -45.22 -13.36 -11.91
N ASP A 1043 -44.42 -13.25 -10.86
CA ASP A 1043 -44.85 -13.27 -9.46
C ASP A 1043 -45.03 -11.84 -8.95
N ILE A 1044 -46.25 -11.46 -8.58
CA ILE A 1044 -46.60 -10.10 -8.15
C ILE A 1044 -46.86 -10.08 -6.66
N ILE A 1045 -46.12 -9.27 -5.90
CA ILE A 1045 -46.30 -9.09 -4.44
C ILE A 1045 -46.64 -7.62 -4.15
N PHE A 1046 -47.92 -7.32 -3.94
CA PHE A 1046 -48.42 -5.94 -3.82
C PHE A 1046 -47.90 -5.17 -2.60
N LYS A 1047 -47.38 -5.88 -1.58
CA LYS A 1047 -46.79 -5.29 -0.38
C LYS A 1047 -45.32 -4.91 -0.52
N SER A 1048 -44.63 -5.36 -1.57
CA SER A 1048 -43.21 -5.10 -1.78
C SER A 1048 -42.97 -3.89 -2.68
N GLY A 1049 -41.97 -3.05 -2.37
CA GLY A 1049 -41.61 -1.84 -3.13
C GLY A 1049 -41.97 -0.55 -2.40
N PHE A 1050 -42.51 0.44 -3.12
CA PHE A 1050 -42.85 1.74 -2.53
C PHE A 1050 -43.99 1.64 -1.47
N PRO A 1051 -43.91 2.42 -0.38
CA PRO A 1051 -44.76 2.26 0.81
C PRO A 1051 -46.20 2.79 0.68
N LYS A 1052 -46.63 3.19 -0.53
CA LYS A 1052 -47.99 3.68 -0.77
C LYS A 1052 -49.02 2.56 -0.54
N ALA A 1053 -50.07 2.87 0.20
CA ALA A 1053 -51.21 1.98 0.41
C ALA A 1053 -52.13 2.02 -0.82
N LEU A 1054 -52.27 0.89 -1.49
CA LEU A 1054 -53.13 0.73 -2.67
C LEU A 1054 -54.55 0.35 -2.24
N LYS A 1055 -55.55 1.02 -2.83
CA LYS A 1055 -56.96 0.79 -2.56
C LYS A 1055 -57.79 1.02 -3.83
N GLY A 1056 -58.65 0.08 -4.15
CA GLY A 1056 -59.54 0.15 -5.32
C GLY A 1056 -59.29 -0.96 -6.32
N ASP A 1057 -59.86 -0.80 -7.52
CA ASP A 1057 -59.78 -1.77 -8.60
C ASP A 1057 -58.63 -1.43 -9.55
N TYR A 1058 -57.72 -2.39 -9.73
CA TYR A 1058 -56.56 -2.26 -10.60
C TYR A 1058 -56.64 -3.25 -11.75
N ARG A 1059 -56.61 -2.73 -12.98
CA ARG A 1059 -56.59 -3.53 -14.20
C ARG A 1059 -55.17 -3.96 -14.55
N ILE A 1060 -55.03 -5.25 -14.88
CA ILE A 1060 -53.77 -5.83 -15.32
C ILE A 1060 -53.56 -5.56 -16.81
N CYS A 1061 -52.38 -5.07 -17.18
CA CYS A 1061 -52.00 -4.80 -18.56
C CYS A 1061 -50.62 -5.40 -18.86
N LEU A 1062 -50.44 -5.97 -20.05
CA LEU A 1062 -49.14 -6.35 -20.57
C LEU A 1062 -48.49 -5.17 -21.25
N VAL A 1063 -47.22 -4.92 -20.94
CA VAL A 1063 -46.43 -3.84 -21.53
C VAL A 1063 -45.11 -4.43 -22.02
N ASN A 1064 -44.91 -4.47 -23.33
CA ASN A 1064 -43.69 -5.00 -23.95
C ASN A 1064 -42.86 -3.86 -24.54
N THR A 1065 -41.60 -3.75 -24.13
CA THR A 1065 -40.65 -2.75 -24.62
C THR A 1065 -39.61 -3.42 -25.51
N VAL A 1066 -39.52 -2.98 -26.77
CA VAL A 1066 -38.60 -3.53 -27.78
C VAL A 1066 -37.87 -2.36 -28.43
N ASN A 1067 -36.55 -2.26 -28.21
CA ASN A 1067 -35.74 -1.10 -28.62
C ASN A 1067 -36.36 0.21 -28.07
N ASP A 1068 -36.70 1.16 -28.93
CA ASP A 1068 -37.34 2.42 -28.54
C ASP A 1068 -38.87 2.39 -28.74
N GLN A 1069 -39.46 1.19 -28.90
CA GLN A 1069 -40.88 0.99 -29.16
C GLN A 1069 -41.58 0.30 -27.99
N ILE A 1070 -42.85 0.63 -27.74
CA ILE A 1070 -43.68 0.01 -26.71
C ILE A 1070 -45.01 -0.50 -27.26
N GLY A 1071 -45.36 -1.72 -26.86
CA GLY A 1071 -46.66 -2.34 -27.07
C GLY A 1071 -47.42 -2.47 -25.76
N ILE A 1072 -48.71 -2.13 -25.76
CA ILE A 1072 -49.57 -2.13 -24.58
C ILE A 1072 -50.81 -2.97 -24.86
N ARG A 1073 -51.18 -3.85 -23.93
CA ARG A 1073 -52.41 -4.64 -23.98
C ARG A 1073 -53.10 -4.71 -22.62
N PRO A 1074 -54.22 -4.00 -22.41
CA PRO A 1074 -55.07 -4.21 -21.25
C PRO A 1074 -55.70 -5.60 -21.30
N LEU A 1075 -55.69 -6.32 -20.17
CA LEU A 1075 -56.33 -7.63 -20.03
C LEU A 1075 -57.74 -7.48 -19.45
N ASP A 1076 -58.55 -8.52 -19.61
CA ASP A 1076 -59.85 -8.64 -18.93
C ASP A 1076 -59.69 -8.98 -17.43
N VAL A 1077 -58.51 -8.85 -16.84
CA VAL A 1077 -58.24 -9.20 -15.43
C VAL A 1077 -58.22 -7.95 -14.57
N VAL A 1078 -59.04 -7.93 -13.52
CA VAL A 1078 -59.07 -6.86 -12.52
C VAL A 1078 -58.86 -7.43 -11.11
N VAL A 1079 -57.98 -6.76 -10.36
CA VAL A 1079 -57.65 -7.09 -8.97
C VAL A 1079 -58.15 -5.98 -8.07
N THR A 1080 -59.00 -6.32 -7.10
CA THR A 1080 -59.45 -5.38 -6.07
C THR A 1080 -58.51 -5.44 -4.87
N LEU A 1081 -57.88 -4.31 -4.57
CA LEU A 1081 -56.95 -4.14 -3.46
C LEU A 1081 -57.56 -3.30 -2.34
N ASP A 1082 -57.22 -3.65 -1.11
CA ASP A 1082 -57.48 -2.83 0.08
C ASP A 1082 -56.28 -2.93 1.02
N ASN A 1083 -55.58 -1.81 1.16
CA ASN A 1083 -54.32 -1.70 1.88
C ASN A 1083 -53.29 -2.76 1.44
N ASN A 1084 -53.01 -2.80 0.13
CA ASN A 1084 -52.08 -3.73 -0.52
C ASN A 1084 -52.44 -5.22 -0.37
N THR A 1085 -53.67 -5.55 0.04
CA THR A 1085 -54.15 -6.93 0.22
C THR A 1085 -55.18 -7.24 -0.86
N VAL A 1086 -55.02 -8.37 -1.54
CA VAL A 1086 -55.93 -8.87 -2.57
C VAL A 1086 -57.24 -9.30 -1.91
N LYS A 1087 -58.35 -8.70 -2.36
CA LYS A 1087 -59.70 -9.07 -1.93
C LYS A 1087 -60.36 -10.02 -2.92
N THR A 1088 -60.32 -9.66 -4.19
CA THR A 1088 -60.93 -10.40 -5.30
C THR A 1088 -60.07 -10.26 -6.56
N ILE A 1089 -60.10 -11.30 -7.40
CA ILE A 1089 -59.53 -11.30 -8.75
C ILE A 1089 -60.67 -11.75 -9.66
N GLU A 1090 -61.05 -10.93 -10.63
CA GLU A 1090 -62.22 -11.17 -11.49
C GLU A 1090 -61.95 -10.83 -12.95
N SER A 1091 -62.72 -11.45 -13.84
CA SER A 1091 -62.68 -11.18 -15.28
C SER A 1091 -63.71 -10.10 -15.65
N ARG A 1092 -63.28 -8.93 -16.15
CA ARG A 1092 -64.14 -7.83 -16.61
C ARG A 1092 -63.70 -7.34 -18.00
N GLU A 1093 -64.62 -7.35 -18.98
CA GLU A 1093 -64.35 -6.86 -20.35
C GLU A 1093 -63.79 -5.43 -20.38
N VAL A 1094 -62.79 -5.20 -21.23
CA VAL A 1094 -62.20 -3.87 -21.45
C VAL A 1094 -63.11 -3.00 -22.33
N SER A 1095 -63.67 -1.92 -21.77
CA SER A 1095 -64.41 -0.93 -22.58
C SER A 1095 -63.46 0.00 -23.37
N PRO A 1096 -63.88 0.58 -24.52
CA PRO A 1096 -63.05 1.50 -25.30
C PRO A 1096 -62.54 2.71 -24.50
N LYS A 1097 -63.38 3.25 -23.60
CA LYS A 1097 -63.03 4.37 -22.73
C LYS A 1097 -61.94 4.01 -21.71
N VAL A 1098 -61.99 2.80 -21.17
CA VAL A 1098 -60.98 2.27 -20.23
C VAL A 1098 -59.66 2.01 -20.97
N ALA A 1099 -59.72 1.45 -22.18
CA ALA A 1099 -58.53 1.25 -23.02
C ALA A 1099 -57.82 2.58 -23.38
N GLU A 1100 -58.58 3.61 -23.76
CA GLU A 1100 -58.03 4.95 -24.05
C GLU A 1100 -57.40 5.59 -22.80
N HIS A 1101 -58.08 5.51 -21.65
CA HIS A 1101 -57.57 6.05 -20.39
C HIS A 1101 -56.26 5.37 -19.95
N ILE A 1102 -56.23 4.04 -19.99
CA ILE A 1102 -55.04 3.24 -19.65
C ILE A 1102 -53.87 3.57 -20.58
N THR A 1103 -54.14 3.65 -21.89
CA THR A 1103 -53.11 4.00 -22.88
C THR A 1103 -52.59 5.41 -22.65
N ALA A 1104 -53.46 6.37 -22.35
CA ALA A 1104 -53.07 7.75 -22.06
C ALA A 1104 -52.20 7.85 -20.79
N MET A 1105 -52.56 7.16 -19.72
CA MET A 1105 -51.79 7.12 -18.46
C MET A 1105 -50.41 6.48 -18.66
N LEU A 1106 -50.35 5.36 -19.37
CA LEU A 1106 -49.10 4.69 -19.71
C LEU A 1106 -48.19 5.60 -20.53
N VAL A 1107 -48.73 6.30 -21.52
CA VAL A 1107 -47.97 7.24 -22.36
C VAL A 1107 -47.49 8.46 -21.58
N ASP A 1108 -48.30 9.01 -20.67
CA ASP A 1108 -47.90 10.14 -19.81
C ASP A 1108 -46.80 9.75 -18.82
N SER A 1109 -46.93 8.56 -18.22
CA SER A 1109 -45.90 7.97 -17.35
C SER A 1109 -44.56 7.83 -18.09
N LEU A 1110 -44.58 7.38 -19.35
CA LEU A 1110 -43.38 7.24 -20.17
C LEU A 1110 -42.74 8.57 -20.57
N LYS A 1111 -43.53 9.63 -20.79
CA LYS A 1111 -43.03 10.97 -21.16
C LYS A 1111 -42.35 11.71 -20.01
N LYS A 1112 -42.86 11.57 -18.78
CA LYS A 1112 -42.28 12.19 -17.58
C LYS A 1112 -40.84 11.72 -17.31
N THR A 1113 -40.49 10.52 -17.78
CA THR A 1113 -39.16 9.90 -17.66
C THR A 1113 -38.07 10.54 -18.52
N ALA A 1114 -38.41 11.37 -19.52
CA ALA A 1114 -37.45 12.02 -20.41
C ALA A 1114 -37.02 13.44 -19.95
N ALA A 1115 -37.68 13.99 -18.93
CA ALA A 1115 -37.47 15.36 -18.43
C ALA A 1115 -36.83 15.43 -17.03
N ALA A 1116 -36.57 14.29 -16.40
CA ALA A 1116 -35.83 14.12 -15.16
C ALA A 1116 -34.52 13.39 -15.46
#